data_AF-A0A5S4ZVJ6-F1
#
_entry.id   AF-A0A5S4ZVJ6-F1
#
_cell.length_a   1.000
_cell.length_b   1.000
_cell.length_c   1.000
_cell.angle_alpha   90.00
_cell.angle_beta   90.00
_cell.angle_gamma   90.00
#
_symmetry.space_group_name_H-M   'P 1'
#
loop_
_entity.id
_entity.type
_entity.pdbx_description
1 polymer ?
#
loop_
_entity_poly.entity_id
_entity_poly.type
_entity_poly.pdbx_seq_one_letter_code
_entity_poly.pdbx_strand_id
1 'polypeptide(L)'
;MKNVLIIIPFGILALPPFFLGLFFEKEMSIHHYFVAAVSLLVIVPLIIRFRSIKTGETPAENGIFTHGDPVAPVHSLATSPYFMALAGLTVLYGLSFLNAVHPREALFTWLRHIDYLLTFVMVFIAAHMNPQGGGRSKNFTSRVLVTIAATGTVVALAGIFSAQGLVSIEGGLTAERLASTFQYPNSFAIYLTATLIITAILALQSNRPFMAGAYAGMVFLTCLAISGSQSRSVMVMLPLVLVIFVLGQPVRYRAILLTGGVLVLASIMAPFTVGPQARQISPNWNAFLLVLAGCLAITGAWAGLVARAQGITLLHNKKTPRDSGKQSLANAKTGVVIVAIMCVLIAISSLAILAHTGSGSNTSGTKKSLLGRTANIGAGESSLQYRFEFYKDALNMIKERPLLGWGGGGWKSAYPAYQSFNYFSTQVHNHYLHVWIEAGTAALIMLILPFIFLMRGLWRIFFVHRSHPLAPETWAIGTAALALGLHAAIDFDLSFGAISLLLWSLLALFAYREKVMDIGLNVPGSKRFDMGVKKSTNLGVPTVLLVTGLGLAAVFLAAQTFVLWDAAHRAQQAVTAAGQGNLKVALGHVQAAARLDRWSARYPVLQAKILTAQSRSSPGQVRENRIKESIRLARQAVKLETYNPEYRFFLARMYLAGGRLEKALAEAGRAKELRPWQIQSYEEYNDILVNIAVQQLLTGREESAGDTLRRVLAATQEAINKKETLPPGLQCLWDPRRDLFLTPALSITSGQSALLLGEYKLAVERLSGVSGAGDERTRAIARLWLGAALLKDGNPKGAELIQDACRSSSEAVAEYHVLKQLLDF
;
A
#
# COMPACT_ATOMS: atom_id res chain seq x y z
N MET A 1 14.59 -29.08 13.54
CA MET A 1 15.15 -27.85 12.92
C MET A 1 15.24 -27.88 11.40
N LYS A 2 15.78 -28.95 10.76
CA LYS A 2 15.83 -29.06 9.29
C LYS A 2 14.46 -28.80 8.64
N ASN A 3 13.39 -29.39 9.17
CA ASN A 3 12.02 -29.21 8.65
C ASN A 3 11.51 -27.76 8.81
N VAL A 4 11.78 -27.11 9.95
CA VAL A 4 11.42 -25.70 10.20
C VAL A 4 12.17 -24.77 9.24
N LEU A 5 13.47 -24.98 9.05
CA LEU A 5 14.30 -24.23 8.09
C LEU A 5 13.93 -24.50 6.62
N ILE A 6 13.15 -25.53 6.32
CA ILE A 6 12.60 -25.80 4.98
C ILE A 6 11.31 -25.00 4.76
N ILE A 7 10.48 -24.87 5.79
CA ILE A 7 9.17 -24.19 5.71
C ILE A 7 9.31 -22.66 5.74
N ILE A 8 10.34 -22.14 6.42
CA ILE A 8 10.62 -20.70 6.58
C ILE A 8 10.56 -19.93 5.24
N PRO A 9 11.36 -20.26 4.20
CA PRO A 9 11.32 -19.51 2.95
C PRO A 9 9.95 -19.58 2.26
N PHE A 10 9.26 -20.72 2.35
CA PHE A 10 7.97 -20.91 1.71
C PHE A 10 6.88 -20.03 2.35
N GLY A 11 6.73 -20.06 3.66
CA GLY A 11 5.68 -19.28 4.32
C GLY A 11 5.95 -17.77 4.36
N ILE A 12 7.22 -17.36 4.50
CA ILE A 12 7.60 -15.94 4.62
C ILE A 12 7.64 -15.23 3.26
N LEU A 13 8.03 -15.92 2.20
CA LEU A 13 8.31 -15.28 0.91
C LEU A 13 7.48 -15.84 -0.24
N ALA A 14 7.14 -17.14 -0.23
CA ALA A 14 6.41 -17.72 -1.35
C ALA A 14 4.92 -17.38 -1.33
N LEU A 15 4.29 -17.45 -0.17
CA LEU A 15 2.84 -17.24 -0.02
C LEU A 15 2.39 -15.77 -0.12
N PRO A 16 3.07 -14.78 0.48
CA PRO A 16 2.56 -13.40 0.57
C PRO A 16 2.08 -12.75 -0.74
N PRO A 17 2.76 -12.91 -1.88
CA PRO A 17 2.31 -12.26 -3.14
C PRO A 17 0.92 -12.71 -3.61
N PHE A 18 0.45 -13.88 -3.18
CA PHE A 18 -0.84 -14.45 -3.60
C PHE A 18 -2.04 -13.98 -2.77
N PHE A 19 -1.81 -13.19 -1.72
CA PHE A 19 -2.85 -12.64 -0.85
C PHE A 19 -2.92 -11.12 -1.02
N LEU A 20 -3.21 -10.64 -2.24
CA LEU A 20 -3.28 -9.20 -2.58
C LEU A 20 -2.01 -8.44 -2.17
N GLY A 21 -0.85 -9.09 -2.28
CA GLY A 21 0.44 -8.59 -1.82
C GLY A 21 0.49 -8.21 -0.34
N LEU A 22 -0.41 -8.75 0.50
CA LEU A 22 -0.63 -8.40 1.91
C LEU A 22 -0.86 -6.90 2.13
N PHE A 23 -1.58 -6.25 1.22
CA PHE A 23 -1.90 -4.83 1.34
C PHE A 23 -2.93 -4.55 2.44
N PHE A 24 -3.93 -5.42 2.56
CA PHE A 24 -5.05 -5.28 3.51
C PHE A 24 -4.82 -6.10 4.79
N GLU A 25 -5.46 -5.65 5.88
CA GLU A 25 -5.29 -6.25 7.20
C GLU A 25 -5.72 -7.72 7.28
N LYS A 26 -6.81 -8.09 6.61
CA LYS A 26 -7.33 -9.46 6.62
C LYS A 26 -6.29 -10.42 6.05
N GLU A 27 -5.72 -10.10 4.91
CA GLU A 27 -4.69 -10.90 4.23
C GLU A 27 -3.40 -10.93 5.04
N MET A 28 -2.97 -9.78 5.58
CA MET A 28 -1.78 -9.67 6.44
C MET A 28 -1.89 -10.52 7.71
N SER A 29 -3.09 -10.67 8.28
CA SER A 29 -3.30 -11.46 9.51
C SER A 29 -2.83 -12.92 9.38
N ILE A 30 -2.97 -13.52 8.18
CA ILE A 30 -2.51 -14.89 7.90
C ILE A 30 -1.00 -14.99 8.11
N HIS A 31 -0.27 -13.98 7.63
CA HIS A 31 1.18 -13.92 7.76
C HIS A 31 1.62 -13.62 9.20
N HIS A 32 0.89 -12.75 9.93
CA HIS A 32 1.15 -12.50 11.35
C HIS A 32 1.17 -13.78 12.18
N TYR A 33 0.15 -14.65 12.00
CA TYR A 33 0.08 -15.92 12.73
C TYR A 33 1.23 -16.86 12.36
N PHE A 34 1.54 -16.97 11.07
CA PHE A 34 2.64 -17.80 10.60
C PHE A 34 3.99 -17.35 11.19
N VAL A 35 4.31 -16.06 11.08
CA VAL A 35 5.58 -15.50 11.57
C VAL A 35 5.68 -15.58 13.08
N ALA A 36 4.60 -15.31 13.82
CA ALA A 36 4.59 -15.44 15.26
C ALA A 36 4.83 -16.90 15.70
N ALA A 37 4.15 -17.87 15.08
CA ALA A 37 4.31 -19.29 15.39
C ALA A 37 5.74 -19.77 15.12
N VAL A 38 6.29 -19.45 13.94
CA VAL A 38 7.66 -19.84 13.57
C VAL A 38 8.69 -19.14 14.46
N SER A 39 8.48 -17.85 14.80
CA SER A 39 9.37 -17.13 15.72
C SER A 39 9.43 -17.79 17.09
N LEU A 40 8.28 -18.20 17.64
CA LEU A 40 8.22 -18.90 18.93
C LEU A 40 8.90 -20.28 18.86
N LEU A 41 8.72 -21.02 17.76
CA LEU A 41 9.40 -22.29 17.52
C LEU A 41 10.93 -22.17 17.40
N VAL A 42 11.45 -20.99 17.08
CA VAL A 42 12.89 -20.71 17.04
C VAL A 42 13.40 -20.16 18.38
N ILE A 43 12.65 -19.23 18.99
CA ILE A 43 13.06 -18.49 20.20
C ILE A 43 12.96 -19.36 21.45
N VAL A 44 11.89 -20.13 21.63
CA VAL A 44 11.69 -20.95 22.85
C VAL A 44 12.81 -21.98 23.02
N PRO A 45 13.21 -22.77 22.00
CA PRO A 45 14.34 -23.68 22.12
C PRO A 45 15.67 -22.97 22.37
N LEU A 46 15.84 -21.77 21.83
CA LEU A 46 17.04 -20.95 22.01
C LEU A 46 17.14 -20.50 23.48
N ILE A 47 16.02 -20.12 24.11
CA ILE A 47 15.91 -19.84 25.56
C ILE A 47 16.18 -21.09 26.42
N ILE A 48 15.58 -22.23 26.07
CA ILE A 48 15.78 -23.50 26.79
C ILE A 48 17.26 -23.92 26.76
N ARG A 49 17.89 -23.82 25.59
CA ARG A 49 19.33 -24.11 25.45
C ARG A 49 20.19 -23.14 26.25
N PHE A 50 19.83 -21.85 26.30
CA PHE A 50 20.53 -20.89 27.16
C PHE A 50 20.43 -21.23 28.65
N ARG A 51 19.28 -21.76 29.11
CA ARG A 51 19.14 -22.22 30.50
C ARG A 51 20.01 -23.44 30.79
N SER A 52 19.96 -24.47 29.93
CA SER A 52 20.76 -25.70 30.09
C SER A 52 22.27 -25.44 30.12
N ILE A 53 22.79 -24.49 29.31
CA ILE A 53 24.20 -24.09 29.35
C ILE A 53 24.58 -23.47 30.71
N LYS A 54 23.67 -22.73 31.34
CA LYS A 54 23.92 -22.06 32.62
C LYS A 54 23.80 -23.02 33.82
N THR A 55 22.93 -24.04 33.72
CA THR A 55 22.73 -25.05 34.78
C THR A 55 23.72 -26.22 34.70
N GLY A 56 24.53 -26.31 33.64
CA GLY A 56 25.48 -27.40 33.44
C GLY A 56 24.82 -28.72 33.00
N GLU A 57 23.52 -28.71 32.69
CA GLU A 57 22.78 -29.88 32.23
C GLU A 57 23.14 -30.21 30.78
N THR A 58 23.57 -31.45 30.53
CA THR A 58 23.78 -31.97 29.17
C THR A 58 22.42 -32.04 28.44
N PRO A 59 22.23 -31.29 27.34
CA PRO A 59 20.97 -31.31 26.62
C PRO A 59 20.78 -32.67 25.94
N ALA A 60 19.53 -33.14 25.85
CA ALA A 60 19.17 -34.34 25.11
C ALA A 60 19.71 -34.29 23.66
N GLU A 61 20.27 -35.41 23.17
CA GLU A 61 20.88 -35.53 21.82
C GLU A 61 19.92 -35.18 20.67
N ASN A 62 18.62 -35.15 20.93
CA ASN A 62 17.56 -34.80 19.96
C ASN A 62 17.22 -33.29 19.94
N GLY A 63 17.96 -32.44 20.66
CA GLY A 63 17.72 -31.01 20.76
C GLY A 63 17.92 -30.24 19.45
N ILE A 64 17.18 -29.12 19.28
CA ILE A 64 17.14 -28.29 18.06
C ILE A 64 18.51 -27.73 17.64
N PHE A 65 19.52 -27.75 18.52
CA PHE A 65 20.85 -27.26 18.26
C PHE A 65 21.92 -28.29 18.68
N THR A 66 22.25 -29.23 17.79
CA THR A 66 23.18 -30.30 18.12
C THR A 66 24.66 -29.90 17.98
N HIS A 67 25.01 -28.87 17.21
CA HIS A 67 26.40 -28.41 17.06
C HIS A 67 26.51 -26.88 16.88
N GLY A 68 27.43 -26.24 17.60
CA GLY A 68 27.74 -24.80 17.48
C GLY A 68 27.22 -23.91 18.63
N ASP A 69 27.89 -22.76 18.81
CA ASP A 69 27.57 -21.74 19.81
C ASP A 69 26.23 -21.03 19.47
N PRO A 70 25.17 -21.19 20.30
CA PRO A 70 23.88 -20.53 20.06
C PRO A 70 23.93 -19.01 20.22
N VAL A 71 24.96 -18.45 20.87
CA VAL A 71 25.08 -17.02 21.15
C VAL A 71 25.59 -16.26 19.93
N ALA A 72 26.44 -16.89 19.10
CA ALA A 72 27.09 -16.24 17.97
C ALA A 72 26.11 -15.62 16.94
N PRO A 73 25.02 -16.29 16.51
CA PRO A 73 24.04 -15.69 15.61
C PRO A 73 23.30 -14.49 16.23
N VAL A 74 23.03 -14.51 17.54
CA VAL A 74 22.31 -13.44 18.23
C VAL A 74 23.20 -12.22 18.46
N HIS A 75 24.45 -12.42 18.85
CA HIS A 75 25.43 -11.34 18.93
C HIS A 75 25.70 -10.73 17.53
N SER A 76 25.74 -11.59 16.52
CA SER A 76 25.84 -11.16 15.14
C SER A 76 24.62 -10.32 14.71
N LEU A 77 23.41 -10.71 15.11
CA LEU A 77 22.21 -9.93 14.82
C LEU A 77 22.26 -8.54 15.48
N ALA A 78 22.61 -8.47 16.77
CA ALA A 78 22.63 -7.23 17.55
C ALA A 78 23.60 -6.18 17.01
N THR A 79 24.67 -6.60 16.34
CA THR A 79 25.67 -5.71 15.72
C THR A 79 25.37 -5.38 14.25
N SER A 80 24.29 -5.92 13.68
CA SER A 80 23.88 -5.63 12.31
C SER A 80 23.23 -4.24 12.23
N PRO A 81 23.77 -3.29 11.44
CA PRO A 81 23.17 -1.97 11.31
C PRO A 81 21.79 -2.03 10.66
N TYR A 82 21.53 -3.03 9.79
CA TYR A 82 20.23 -3.28 9.19
C TYR A 82 19.19 -3.69 10.23
N PHE A 83 19.58 -4.55 11.18
CA PHE A 83 18.70 -4.96 12.28
C PHE A 83 18.39 -3.77 13.19
N MET A 84 19.41 -3.01 13.59
CA MET A 84 19.23 -1.85 14.47
C MET A 84 18.32 -0.80 13.83
N ALA A 85 18.48 -0.54 12.54
CA ALA A 85 17.64 0.37 11.78
C ALA A 85 16.18 -0.11 11.73
N LEU A 86 15.93 -1.38 11.38
CA LEU A 86 14.58 -1.94 11.37
C LEU A 86 13.95 -1.97 12.75
N ALA A 87 14.69 -2.38 13.79
CA ALA A 87 14.19 -2.38 15.16
C ALA A 87 13.84 -0.96 15.63
N GLY A 88 14.70 0.03 15.30
CA GLY A 88 14.43 1.44 15.55
C GLY A 88 13.18 1.93 14.83
N LEU A 89 13.02 1.57 13.55
CA LEU A 89 11.82 1.88 12.76
C LEU A 89 10.56 1.28 13.40
N THR A 90 10.59 0.00 13.81
CA THR A 90 9.47 -0.68 14.47
C THR A 90 9.09 -0.02 15.79
N VAL A 91 10.07 0.40 16.60
CA VAL A 91 9.82 1.14 17.85
C VAL A 91 9.21 2.50 17.58
N LEU A 92 9.71 3.24 16.59
CA LEU A 92 9.21 4.56 16.23
C LEU A 92 7.76 4.52 15.72
N TYR A 93 7.39 3.49 14.96
CA TYR A 93 5.98 3.25 14.61
C TYR A 93 5.10 2.95 15.84
N GLY A 94 5.63 2.21 16.83
CA GLY A 94 4.95 2.00 18.10
C GLY A 94 4.79 3.26 18.94
N LEU A 95 5.77 4.16 18.93
CA LEU A 95 5.69 5.47 19.60
C LEU A 95 4.70 6.39 18.88
N SER A 96 4.75 6.42 17.55
CA SER A 96 3.82 7.21 16.71
C SER A 96 2.35 6.80 16.92
N PHE A 97 2.08 5.51 17.13
CA PHE A 97 0.75 5.01 17.49
C PHE A 97 0.13 5.74 18.70
N LEU A 98 0.93 6.16 19.69
CA LEU A 98 0.42 6.86 20.89
C LEU A 98 -0.12 8.27 20.59
N ASN A 99 0.30 8.89 19.47
CA ASN A 99 -0.13 10.22 19.04
C ASN A 99 -0.90 10.21 17.71
N ALA A 100 -1.32 9.02 17.27
CA ALA A 100 -1.93 8.83 15.96
C ALA A 100 -3.28 9.54 15.84
N VAL A 101 -3.52 10.19 14.70
CA VAL A 101 -4.85 10.76 14.37
C VAL A 101 -5.87 9.70 13.97
N HIS A 102 -5.41 8.47 13.74
CA HIS A 102 -6.22 7.28 13.48
C HIS A 102 -5.58 6.05 14.17
N PRO A 103 -5.75 5.88 15.49
CA PRO A 103 -4.99 4.93 16.29
C PRO A 103 -5.20 3.48 15.86
N ARG A 104 -6.37 3.11 15.34
CA ARG A 104 -6.62 1.74 14.89
C ARG A 104 -5.77 1.32 13.67
N GLU A 105 -5.60 2.22 12.72
CA GLU A 105 -4.78 2.01 11.53
C GLU A 105 -3.30 2.07 11.93
N ALA A 106 -2.93 2.99 12.82
CA ALA A 106 -1.58 3.06 13.36
C ALA A 106 -1.17 1.77 14.11
N LEU A 107 -2.09 1.16 14.86
CA LEU A 107 -1.87 -0.14 15.49
C LEU A 107 -1.62 -1.22 14.43
N PHE A 108 -2.44 -1.28 13.39
CA PHE A 108 -2.24 -2.22 12.28
C PHE A 108 -0.87 -2.01 11.62
N THR A 109 -0.50 -0.78 11.29
CA THR A 109 0.80 -0.45 10.71
C THR A 109 1.96 -0.85 11.62
N TRP A 110 1.82 -0.69 12.94
CA TRP A 110 2.83 -1.14 13.89
C TRP A 110 2.97 -2.66 13.92
N LEU A 111 1.86 -3.40 13.91
CA LEU A 111 1.87 -4.87 13.82
C LEU A 111 2.60 -5.35 12.55
N ARG A 112 2.41 -4.67 11.40
CA ARG A 112 3.18 -4.97 10.18
C ARG A 112 4.69 -4.78 10.37
N HIS A 113 5.12 -3.74 11.07
CA HIS A 113 6.54 -3.49 11.33
C HIS A 113 7.13 -4.49 12.33
N ILE A 114 6.33 -5.02 13.26
CA ILE A 114 6.74 -6.15 14.12
C ILE A 114 6.94 -7.40 13.26
N ASP A 115 6.04 -7.68 12.32
CA ASP A 115 6.19 -8.80 11.38
C ASP A 115 7.47 -8.65 10.54
N TYR A 116 7.73 -7.49 9.94
CA TYR A 116 8.95 -7.24 9.17
C TYR A 116 10.21 -7.49 10.00
N LEU A 117 10.22 -7.03 11.26
CA LEU A 117 11.32 -7.25 12.20
C LEU A 117 11.53 -8.75 12.48
N LEU A 118 10.47 -9.48 12.83
CA LEU A 118 10.54 -10.91 13.11
C LEU A 118 10.99 -11.69 11.88
N THR A 119 10.48 -11.36 10.70
CA THR A 119 10.89 -11.93 9.41
C THR A 119 12.39 -11.71 9.15
N PHE A 120 12.89 -10.48 9.31
CA PHE A 120 14.33 -10.18 9.18
C PHE A 120 15.16 -11.07 10.11
N VAL A 121 14.77 -11.13 11.39
CA VAL A 121 15.47 -11.93 12.41
C VAL A 121 15.50 -13.40 12.05
N MET A 122 14.36 -13.96 11.64
CA MET A 122 14.26 -15.37 11.27
C MET A 122 15.13 -15.70 10.06
N VAL A 123 15.10 -14.87 9.00
CA VAL A 123 15.93 -15.08 7.80
C VAL A 123 17.41 -14.97 8.14
N PHE A 124 17.80 -13.99 8.95
CA PHE A 124 19.19 -13.77 9.38
C PHE A 124 19.72 -14.94 10.21
N ILE A 125 18.97 -15.38 11.24
CA ILE A 125 19.36 -16.50 12.11
C ILE A 125 19.39 -17.80 11.31
N ALA A 126 18.37 -18.07 10.49
CA ALA A 126 18.31 -19.28 9.67
C ALA A 126 19.49 -19.39 8.69
N ALA A 127 19.95 -18.26 8.14
CA ALA A 127 21.13 -18.21 7.28
C ALA A 127 22.43 -18.52 8.05
N HIS A 128 22.56 -18.05 9.30
CA HIS A 128 23.71 -18.36 10.17
C HIS A 128 23.74 -19.83 10.62
N MET A 129 22.58 -20.44 10.88
CA MET A 129 22.48 -21.80 11.42
C MET A 129 22.72 -22.90 10.38
N ASN A 130 22.63 -22.59 9.09
CA ASN A 130 22.89 -23.53 8.00
C ASN A 130 23.91 -22.94 7.01
N PRO A 131 25.18 -22.77 7.44
CA PRO A 131 26.25 -22.22 6.62
C PRO A 131 26.63 -23.19 5.49
N GLN A 132 27.40 -22.71 4.51
CA GLN A 132 27.63 -23.38 3.21
C GLN A 132 28.40 -24.72 3.21
N GLY A 133 28.53 -25.42 4.34
CA GLY A 133 29.30 -26.67 4.46
C GLY A 133 28.74 -27.91 3.76
N GLY A 134 27.58 -27.83 3.08
CA GLY A 134 26.85 -28.98 2.53
C GLY A 134 26.48 -28.88 1.05
N GLY A 135 27.32 -28.33 0.17
CA GLY A 135 26.99 -28.20 -1.27
C GLY A 135 25.86 -27.20 -1.57
N ARG A 136 25.84 -26.66 -2.79
CA ARG A 136 24.99 -25.51 -3.20
C ARG A 136 23.47 -25.79 -3.20
N SER A 137 23.07 -27.06 -3.11
CA SER A 137 21.66 -27.49 -3.10
C SER A 137 21.08 -27.64 -1.69
N LYS A 138 21.90 -27.65 -0.63
CA LYS A 138 21.44 -27.94 0.75
C LYS A 138 21.52 -26.75 1.71
N ASN A 139 22.13 -25.64 1.30
CA ASN A 139 22.30 -24.42 2.08
C ASN A 139 21.01 -23.56 2.12
N PHE A 140 20.77 -22.85 3.23
CA PHE A 140 19.54 -22.07 3.44
C PHE A 140 19.40 -20.90 2.45
N THR A 141 20.48 -20.13 2.23
CA THR A 141 20.43 -18.98 1.31
C THR A 141 20.02 -19.39 -0.11
N SER A 142 20.58 -20.48 -0.64
CA SER A 142 20.22 -20.99 -1.97
C SER A 142 18.73 -21.33 -2.05
N ARG A 143 18.19 -21.99 -1.02
CA ARG A 143 16.75 -22.28 -0.95
C ARG A 143 15.90 -21.02 -0.98
N VAL A 144 16.28 -19.97 -0.23
CA VAL A 144 15.59 -18.68 -0.28
C VAL A 144 15.64 -18.07 -1.69
N LEU A 145 16.80 -18.07 -2.35
CA LEU A 145 16.93 -17.52 -3.71
C LEU A 145 16.08 -18.30 -4.71
N VAL A 146 16.08 -19.64 -4.64
CA VAL A 146 15.23 -20.50 -5.48
C VAL A 146 13.75 -20.26 -5.21
N THR A 147 13.36 -20.08 -3.94
CA THR A 147 11.98 -19.72 -3.59
C THR A 147 11.59 -18.37 -4.20
N ILE A 148 12.43 -17.33 -4.09
CA ILE A 148 12.17 -16.02 -4.69
C ILE A 148 12.01 -16.14 -6.22
N ALA A 149 12.90 -16.88 -6.88
CA ALA A 149 12.84 -17.08 -8.34
C ALA A 149 11.58 -17.84 -8.77
N ALA A 150 11.22 -18.92 -8.06
CA ALA A 150 10.03 -19.70 -8.33
C ALA A 150 8.76 -18.87 -8.12
N THR A 151 8.64 -18.18 -6.99
CA THR A 151 7.49 -17.33 -6.67
C THR A 151 7.34 -16.18 -7.66
N GLY A 152 8.43 -15.48 -8.00
CA GLY A 152 8.42 -14.44 -9.03
C GLY A 152 7.92 -14.98 -10.38
N THR A 153 8.36 -16.18 -10.77
CA THR A 153 7.91 -16.83 -12.01
C THR A 153 6.42 -17.16 -11.97
N VAL A 154 5.91 -17.70 -10.86
CA VAL A 154 4.48 -18.02 -10.73
C VAL A 154 3.63 -16.74 -10.75
N VAL A 155 4.07 -15.66 -10.09
CA VAL A 155 3.41 -14.35 -10.13
C VAL A 155 3.41 -13.78 -11.55
N ALA A 156 4.51 -13.93 -12.30
CA ALA A 156 4.60 -13.53 -13.71
C ALA A 156 3.64 -14.34 -14.60
N LEU A 157 3.63 -15.66 -14.45
CA LEU A 157 2.74 -16.57 -15.19
C LEU A 157 1.27 -16.28 -14.90
N ALA A 158 0.90 -16.03 -13.64
CA ALA A 158 -0.46 -15.65 -13.27
C ALA A 158 -0.91 -14.39 -14.05
N GLY A 159 -0.05 -13.37 -14.16
CA GLY A 159 -0.33 -12.19 -14.99
C GLY A 159 -0.44 -12.51 -16.48
N ILE A 160 0.50 -13.27 -17.04
CA ILE A 160 0.50 -13.67 -18.45
C ILE A 160 -0.78 -14.45 -18.80
N PHE A 161 -1.13 -15.45 -17.98
CA PHE A 161 -2.32 -16.27 -18.18
C PHE A 161 -3.61 -15.49 -18.02
N SER A 162 -3.66 -14.50 -17.12
CA SER A 162 -4.80 -13.57 -17.05
C SER A 162 -4.94 -12.71 -18.30
N ALA A 163 -3.85 -12.22 -18.90
CA ALA A 163 -3.93 -11.52 -20.19
C ALA A 163 -4.37 -12.43 -21.36
N GLN A 164 -4.04 -13.71 -21.30
CA GLN A 164 -4.38 -14.69 -22.34
C GLN A 164 -5.78 -15.30 -22.17
N GLY A 165 -6.54 -14.91 -21.14
CA GLY A 165 -7.86 -15.47 -20.85
C GLY A 165 -7.84 -16.92 -20.33
N LEU A 166 -6.68 -17.41 -19.87
CA LEU A 166 -6.51 -18.77 -19.35
C LEU A 166 -6.86 -18.89 -17.86
N VAL A 167 -6.63 -17.82 -17.08
CA VAL A 167 -6.93 -17.78 -15.64
C VAL A 167 -7.65 -16.47 -15.31
N SER A 168 -8.82 -16.56 -14.71
CA SER A 168 -9.54 -15.39 -14.19
C SER A 168 -9.03 -15.03 -12.80
N ILE A 169 -8.32 -13.91 -12.70
CA ILE A 169 -7.89 -13.32 -11.43
C ILE A 169 -8.57 -11.96 -11.33
N GLU A 170 -9.38 -11.76 -10.29
CA GLU A 170 -10.00 -10.47 -10.03
C GLU A 170 -8.91 -9.40 -9.87
N GLY A 171 -9.02 -8.31 -10.62
CA GLY A 171 -8.00 -7.26 -10.67
C GLY A 171 -6.65 -7.69 -11.27
N GLY A 172 -6.52 -8.89 -11.83
CA GLY A 172 -5.29 -9.38 -12.48
C GLY A 172 -4.85 -8.54 -13.68
N LEU A 173 -5.81 -7.82 -14.27
CA LEU A 173 -5.62 -6.74 -15.24
C LEU A 173 -6.22 -5.45 -14.69
N THR A 174 -5.41 -4.39 -14.58
CA THR A 174 -5.86 -3.07 -14.11
C THR A 174 -5.65 -2.06 -15.22
N ALA A 175 -6.71 -1.39 -15.67
CA ALA A 175 -6.66 -0.42 -16.77
C ALA A 175 -5.84 -0.95 -17.97
N GLU A 176 -6.15 -2.17 -18.41
CA GLU A 176 -5.47 -2.84 -19.53
C GLU A 176 -3.97 -3.13 -19.31
N ARG A 177 -3.51 -3.23 -18.06
CA ARG A 177 -2.11 -3.53 -17.72
C ARG A 177 -2.02 -4.76 -16.84
N LEU A 178 -0.96 -5.56 -17.01
CA LEU A 178 -0.71 -6.70 -16.14
C LEU A 178 -0.49 -6.22 -14.70
N ALA A 179 -1.26 -6.79 -13.78
CA ALA A 179 -1.15 -6.52 -12.34
C ALA A 179 -1.08 -7.82 -11.51
N SER A 180 -1.48 -8.96 -12.08
CA SER A 180 -1.46 -10.27 -11.42
C SER A 180 -2.13 -10.20 -10.03
N THR A 181 -1.64 -10.97 -9.07
CA THR A 181 -2.18 -11.04 -7.71
C THR A 181 -2.01 -9.75 -6.90
N PHE A 182 -1.20 -8.79 -7.36
CA PHE A 182 -1.02 -7.50 -6.68
C PHE A 182 -2.12 -6.50 -7.00
N GLN A 183 -2.87 -6.67 -8.10
CA GLN A 183 -3.90 -5.73 -8.58
C GLN A 183 -3.41 -4.28 -8.78
N TYR A 184 -2.09 -4.06 -8.73
CA TYR A 184 -1.45 -2.79 -8.98
C TYR A 184 -0.23 -3.00 -9.89
N PRO A 185 -0.26 -2.51 -11.15
CA PRO A 185 0.78 -2.78 -12.14
C PRO A 185 2.20 -2.37 -11.75
N ASN A 186 2.36 -1.30 -10.96
CA ASN A 186 3.70 -0.83 -10.56
C ASN A 186 4.31 -1.76 -9.51
N SER A 187 3.57 -2.09 -8.44
CA SER A 187 3.97 -3.07 -7.42
C SER A 187 4.30 -4.43 -8.05
N PHE A 188 3.48 -4.89 -8.98
CA PHE A 188 3.74 -6.11 -9.75
C PHE A 188 5.09 -6.05 -10.49
N ALA A 189 5.33 -4.98 -11.23
CA ALA A 189 6.53 -4.83 -12.05
C ALA A 189 7.82 -4.70 -11.21
N ILE A 190 7.78 -3.97 -10.09
CA ILE A 190 8.95 -3.79 -9.23
C ILE A 190 9.26 -5.06 -8.43
N TYR A 191 8.23 -5.79 -7.96
CA TYR A 191 8.41 -7.12 -7.37
C TYR A 191 9.10 -8.07 -8.35
N LEU A 192 8.59 -8.14 -9.60
CA LEU A 192 9.20 -8.95 -10.64
C LEU A 192 10.63 -8.51 -10.97
N THR A 193 10.93 -7.21 -10.97
CA THR A 193 12.29 -6.70 -11.18
C THR A 193 13.26 -7.20 -10.11
N ALA A 194 12.88 -7.22 -8.84
CA ALA A 194 13.72 -7.79 -7.79
C ALA A 194 13.91 -9.31 -7.98
N THR A 195 12.85 -10.05 -8.29
CA THR A 195 12.96 -11.50 -8.54
C THR A 195 13.76 -11.84 -9.79
N LEU A 196 13.69 -11.01 -10.85
CA LEU A 196 14.46 -11.13 -12.08
C LEU A 196 15.97 -11.16 -11.80
N ILE A 197 16.45 -10.25 -10.94
CA ILE A 197 17.86 -10.20 -10.54
C ILE A 197 18.29 -11.49 -9.84
N ILE A 198 17.43 -12.04 -8.97
CA ILE A 198 17.69 -13.30 -8.27
C ILE A 198 17.67 -14.50 -9.22
N THR A 199 16.69 -14.57 -10.14
CA THR A 199 16.61 -15.64 -11.14
C THR A 199 17.81 -15.59 -12.10
N ALA A 200 18.23 -14.40 -12.52
CA ALA A 200 19.36 -14.22 -13.41
C ALA A 200 20.68 -14.70 -12.80
N ILE A 201 20.92 -14.43 -11.50
CA ILE A 201 22.14 -14.93 -10.85
C ILE A 201 22.13 -16.46 -10.69
N LEU A 202 20.97 -17.08 -10.45
CA LEU A 202 20.83 -18.53 -10.41
C LEU A 202 21.14 -19.17 -11.77
N ALA A 203 20.69 -18.56 -12.88
CA ALA A 203 21.00 -19.02 -14.24
C ALA A 203 22.50 -18.89 -14.58
N LEU A 204 23.15 -17.80 -14.14
CA LEU A 204 24.59 -17.55 -14.39
C LEU A 204 25.51 -18.49 -13.61
N GLN A 205 25.10 -18.90 -12.41
CA GLN A 205 25.93 -19.70 -11.50
C GLN A 205 25.61 -21.20 -11.53
N SER A 206 24.60 -21.62 -12.29
CA SER A 206 24.20 -23.01 -12.39
C SER A 206 25.17 -23.82 -13.23
N ASN A 207 25.76 -24.85 -12.62
CA ASN A 207 26.66 -25.79 -13.30
C ASN A 207 25.91 -26.93 -14.02
N ARG A 208 24.59 -27.05 -13.86
CA ARG A 208 23.80 -28.06 -14.58
C ARG A 208 23.14 -27.37 -15.77
N PRO A 209 23.48 -27.73 -17.03
CA PRO A 209 22.95 -27.08 -18.22
C PRO A 209 21.42 -26.95 -18.22
N PHE A 210 20.72 -28.03 -17.86
CA PHE A 210 19.26 -28.03 -17.76
C PHE A 210 18.74 -27.00 -16.75
N MET A 211 19.30 -26.96 -15.53
CA MET A 211 18.88 -25.99 -14.50
C MET A 211 19.21 -24.55 -14.90
N ALA A 212 20.39 -24.33 -15.48
CA ALA A 212 20.76 -23.01 -15.99
C ALA A 212 19.78 -22.54 -17.08
N GLY A 213 19.43 -23.44 -18.00
CA GLY A 213 18.41 -23.20 -19.02
C GLY A 213 17.05 -22.88 -18.40
N ALA A 214 16.58 -23.69 -17.44
CA ALA A 214 15.28 -23.48 -16.80
C ALA A 214 15.20 -22.10 -16.13
N TYR A 215 16.24 -21.67 -15.41
CA TYR A 215 16.29 -20.32 -14.85
C TYR A 215 16.33 -19.23 -15.94
N ALA A 216 16.97 -19.45 -17.08
CA ALA A 216 16.93 -18.51 -18.20
C ALA A 216 15.52 -18.41 -18.82
N GLY A 217 14.78 -19.52 -18.91
CA GLY A 217 13.36 -19.50 -19.28
C GLY A 217 12.51 -18.70 -18.29
N MET A 218 12.77 -18.85 -16.99
CA MET A 218 12.11 -18.03 -15.94
C MET A 218 12.43 -16.53 -16.08
N VAL A 219 13.68 -16.18 -16.44
CA VAL A 219 14.07 -14.79 -16.76
C VAL A 219 13.23 -14.25 -17.93
N PHE A 220 13.03 -15.04 -18.99
CA PHE A 220 12.18 -14.65 -20.12
C PHE A 220 10.73 -14.36 -19.71
N LEU A 221 10.10 -15.27 -18.95
CA LEU A 221 8.73 -15.08 -18.46
C LEU A 221 8.60 -13.82 -17.61
N THR A 222 9.59 -13.56 -16.75
CA THR A 222 9.61 -12.38 -15.88
C THR A 222 9.76 -11.08 -16.70
N CYS A 223 10.67 -11.05 -17.67
CA CYS A 223 10.83 -9.90 -18.58
C CYS A 223 9.56 -9.62 -19.42
N LEU A 224 8.88 -10.68 -19.86
CA LEU A 224 7.63 -10.56 -20.62
C LEU A 224 6.52 -9.95 -19.76
N ALA A 225 6.37 -10.45 -18.53
CA ALA A 225 5.41 -9.92 -17.56
C ALA A 225 5.70 -8.46 -17.16
N ILE A 226 6.98 -8.09 -16.94
CA ILE A 226 7.39 -6.70 -16.71
C ILE A 226 6.98 -5.83 -17.91
N SER A 227 7.22 -6.29 -19.14
CA SER A 227 6.82 -5.56 -20.36
C SER A 227 5.29 -5.38 -20.43
N GLY A 228 4.52 -6.42 -20.12
CA GLY A 228 3.05 -6.37 -20.10
C GLY A 228 2.44 -5.52 -18.98
N SER A 229 3.20 -5.22 -17.92
CA SER A 229 2.76 -4.30 -16.84
C SER A 229 2.65 -2.84 -17.30
N GLN A 230 3.35 -2.49 -18.40
CA GLN A 230 3.46 -1.11 -18.91
C GLN A 230 3.83 -0.07 -17.82
N SER A 231 4.56 -0.47 -16.78
CA SER A 231 4.98 0.44 -15.71
C SER A 231 6.10 1.36 -16.20
N ARG A 232 5.74 2.60 -16.54
CA ARG A 232 6.69 3.61 -17.04
C ARG A 232 7.85 3.86 -16.07
N SER A 233 7.56 3.94 -14.77
CA SER A 233 8.60 4.14 -13.75
C SER A 233 9.57 2.97 -13.66
N VAL A 234 9.08 1.72 -13.73
CA VAL A 234 9.95 0.54 -13.77
C VAL A 234 10.72 0.46 -15.08
N MET A 235 10.11 0.76 -16.23
CA MET A 235 10.80 0.74 -17.53
C MET A 235 11.95 1.74 -17.61
N VAL A 236 11.80 2.92 -17.01
CA VAL A 236 12.88 3.92 -16.91
C VAL A 236 13.98 3.48 -15.93
N MET A 237 13.61 2.81 -14.84
CA MET A 237 14.56 2.39 -13.80
C MET A 237 15.30 1.08 -14.12
N LEU A 238 14.66 0.14 -14.82
CA LEU A 238 15.18 -1.20 -15.12
C LEU A 238 16.56 -1.19 -15.80
N PRO A 239 16.87 -0.31 -16.78
CA PRO A 239 18.20 -0.25 -17.39
C PRO A 239 19.29 0.05 -16.36
N LEU A 240 19.05 0.99 -15.45
CA LEU A 240 19.97 1.33 -14.36
C LEU A 240 20.19 0.13 -13.43
N VAL A 241 19.12 -0.56 -13.03
CA VAL A 241 19.21 -1.76 -12.18
C VAL A 241 19.99 -2.88 -12.86
N LEU A 242 19.76 -3.12 -14.16
CA LEU A 242 20.48 -4.15 -14.92
C LEU A 242 21.97 -3.80 -15.09
N VAL A 243 22.30 -2.52 -15.31
CA VAL A 243 23.70 -2.07 -15.34
C VAL A 243 24.38 -2.35 -14.00
N ILE A 244 23.74 -1.97 -12.88
CA ILE A 244 24.26 -2.26 -11.55
C ILE A 244 24.47 -3.77 -11.39
N PHE A 245 23.48 -4.60 -11.74
CA PHE A 245 23.59 -6.05 -11.66
C PHE A 245 24.80 -6.60 -12.43
N VAL A 246 24.95 -6.20 -13.70
CA VAL A 246 26.02 -6.65 -14.61
C VAL A 246 27.40 -6.26 -14.08
N LEU A 247 27.55 -5.10 -13.45
CA LEU A 247 28.84 -4.62 -12.92
C LEU A 247 29.46 -5.57 -11.88
N GLY A 248 28.63 -6.25 -11.09
CA GLY A 248 29.06 -7.23 -10.10
C GLY A 248 29.24 -8.65 -10.63
N GLN A 249 28.96 -8.91 -11.90
CA GLN A 249 29.13 -10.24 -12.48
C GLN A 249 30.57 -10.47 -12.96
N PRO A 250 31.12 -11.69 -12.79
CA PRO A 250 32.47 -12.03 -13.23
C PRO A 250 32.56 -12.05 -14.76
N VAL A 251 31.51 -12.56 -15.42
CA VAL A 251 31.43 -12.68 -16.88
C VAL A 251 30.32 -11.77 -17.41
N ARG A 252 30.65 -10.47 -17.57
CA ARG A 252 29.68 -9.41 -17.85
C ARG A 252 28.86 -9.66 -19.13
N TYR A 253 29.48 -10.13 -20.20
CA TYR A 253 28.77 -10.36 -21.47
C TYR A 253 27.67 -11.44 -21.35
N ARG A 254 27.88 -12.49 -20.53
CA ARG A 254 26.84 -13.50 -20.26
C ARG A 254 25.68 -12.88 -19.49
N ALA A 255 25.97 -12.08 -18.48
CA ALA A 255 24.94 -11.38 -17.72
C ALA A 255 24.11 -10.43 -18.60
N ILE A 256 24.77 -9.71 -19.51
CA ILE A 256 24.13 -8.84 -20.51
C ILE A 256 23.22 -9.64 -21.45
N LEU A 257 23.73 -10.72 -22.03
CA LEU A 257 22.95 -11.57 -22.95
C LEU A 257 21.71 -12.14 -22.26
N LEU A 258 21.88 -12.66 -21.04
CA LEU A 258 20.80 -13.27 -20.26
C LEU A 258 19.72 -12.27 -19.86
N THR A 259 20.11 -11.05 -19.48
CA THR A 259 19.15 -10.08 -18.96
C THR A 259 18.65 -9.18 -20.09
N GLY A 260 19.51 -8.30 -20.60
CA GLY A 260 19.14 -7.33 -21.63
C GLY A 260 18.76 -7.98 -22.97
N GLY A 261 19.45 -9.02 -23.41
CA GLY A 261 19.10 -9.74 -24.64
C GLY A 261 17.71 -10.39 -24.55
N VAL A 262 17.43 -11.06 -23.43
CA VAL A 262 16.12 -11.68 -23.18
C VAL A 262 15.02 -10.63 -22.98
N LEU A 263 15.32 -9.49 -22.35
CA LEU A 263 14.38 -8.38 -22.21
C LEU A 263 13.96 -7.82 -23.57
N VAL A 264 14.91 -7.57 -24.48
CA VAL A 264 14.60 -7.11 -25.84
C VAL A 264 13.68 -8.09 -26.56
N LEU A 265 13.98 -9.40 -26.51
CA LEU A 265 13.12 -10.41 -27.09
C LEU A 265 11.72 -10.41 -26.47
N ALA A 266 11.63 -10.36 -25.13
CA ALA A 266 10.37 -10.32 -24.42
C ALA A 266 9.54 -9.08 -24.78
N SER A 267 10.18 -7.91 -24.94
CA SER A 267 9.53 -6.66 -25.37
C SER A 267 9.00 -6.73 -26.80
N ILE A 268 9.73 -7.39 -27.72
CA ILE A 268 9.27 -7.63 -29.10
C ILE A 268 8.05 -8.56 -29.11
N MET A 269 8.04 -9.58 -28.25
CA MET A 269 6.93 -10.54 -28.16
C MET A 269 5.72 -10.00 -27.39
N ALA A 270 5.90 -9.01 -26.52
CA ALA A 270 4.87 -8.53 -25.61
C ALA A 270 3.56 -8.10 -26.30
N PRO A 271 3.57 -7.30 -27.39
CA PRO A 271 2.33 -6.89 -28.08
C PRO A 271 1.48 -8.07 -28.55
N PHE A 272 2.13 -9.15 -29.00
CA PHE A 272 1.49 -10.33 -29.58
C PHE A 272 1.04 -11.36 -28.55
N THR A 273 1.51 -11.27 -27.30
CA THR A 273 1.32 -12.34 -26.30
C THR A 273 0.66 -11.89 -25.00
N VAL A 274 0.88 -10.65 -24.58
CA VAL A 274 0.34 -10.06 -23.32
C VAL A 274 -0.25 -8.66 -23.52
N GLY A 275 -0.01 -8.06 -24.68
CA GLY A 275 -0.56 -6.77 -25.08
C GLY A 275 -2.07 -6.82 -25.33
N PRO A 276 -2.71 -5.66 -25.56
CA PRO A 276 -4.16 -5.58 -25.77
C PRO A 276 -4.69 -6.49 -26.88
N GLN A 277 -3.88 -6.75 -27.92
CA GLN A 277 -4.23 -7.61 -29.07
C GLN A 277 -4.33 -9.10 -28.71
N ALA A 278 -3.64 -9.55 -27.66
CA ALA A 278 -3.70 -10.93 -27.20
C ALA A 278 -4.92 -11.21 -26.31
N ARG A 279 -5.71 -10.19 -25.98
CA ARG A 279 -6.82 -10.25 -25.01
C ARG A 279 -8.12 -10.49 -25.73
N GLN A 280 -8.70 -11.67 -25.52
CA GLN A 280 -10.00 -12.03 -26.04
C GLN A 280 -10.88 -12.52 -24.88
N ILE A 281 -12.19 -12.45 -25.05
CA ILE A 281 -13.18 -13.01 -24.11
C ILE A 281 -12.98 -14.54 -23.95
N SER A 282 -12.33 -15.17 -24.94
CA SER A 282 -11.95 -16.58 -24.96
C SER A 282 -10.43 -16.79 -24.75
N PRO A 283 -10.01 -17.97 -24.25
CA PRO A 283 -8.61 -18.37 -24.17
C PRO A 283 -7.85 -18.19 -25.48
N ASN A 284 -6.74 -17.44 -25.44
CA ASN A 284 -5.85 -17.23 -26.57
C ASN A 284 -4.70 -18.24 -26.58
N TRP A 285 -4.98 -19.43 -27.13
CA TRP A 285 -4.00 -20.51 -27.22
C TRP A 285 -2.80 -20.18 -28.11
N ASN A 286 -2.96 -19.32 -29.12
CA ASN A 286 -1.85 -18.91 -29.98
C ASN A 286 -0.83 -18.07 -29.19
N ALA A 287 -1.31 -17.10 -28.40
CA ALA A 287 -0.46 -16.33 -27.51
C ALA A 287 0.25 -17.22 -26.48
N PHE A 288 -0.46 -18.20 -25.90
CA PHE A 288 0.11 -19.20 -25.00
C PHE A 288 1.24 -20.00 -25.66
N LEU A 289 1.00 -20.57 -26.85
CA LEU A 289 1.97 -21.36 -27.59
C LEU A 289 3.21 -20.54 -27.98
N LEU A 290 3.04 -19.26 -28.35
CA LEU A 290 4.16 -18.36 -28.62
C LEU A 290 5.01 -18.12 -27.37
N VAL A 291 4.39 -17.88 -26.20
CA VAL A 291 5.12 -17.73 -24.94
C VAL A 291 5.85 -19.01 -24.56
N LEU A 292 5.21 -20.17 -24.72
CA LEU A 292 5.82 -21.47 -24.45
C LEU A 292 7.02 -21.71 -25.37
N ALA A 293 6.88 -21.45 -26.67
CA ALA A 293 7.97 -21.59 -27.64
C ALA A 293 9.14 -20.67 -27.31
N GLY A 294 8.89 -19.39 -26.97
CA GLY A 294 9.92 -18.45 -26.54
C GLY A 294 10.65 -18.92 -25.27
N CYS A 295 9.91 -19.42 -24.28
CA CYS A 295 10.47 -19.93 -23.03
C CYS A 295 11.37 -21.16 -23.27
N LEU A 296 10.91 -22.13 -24.08
CA LEU A 296 11.68 -23.33 -24.44
C LEU A 296 12.92 -22.98 -25.27
N ALA A 297 12.81 -22.02 -26.20
CA ALA A 297 13.93 -21.56 -27.01
C ALA A 297 15.04 -20.94 -26.15
N ILE A 298 14.70 -20.04 -25.22
CA ILE A 298 15.67 -19.44 -24.29
C ILE A 298 16.27 -20.50 -23.37
N THR A 299 15.44 -21.42 -22.86
CA THR A 299 15.88 -22.55 -22.03
C THR A 299 16.92 -23.40 -22.75
N GLY A 300 16.63 -23.83 -23.98
CA GLY A 300 17.53 -24.65 -24.79
C GLY A 300 18.79 -23.91 -25.21
N ALA A 301 18.67 -22.65 -25.65
CA ALA A 301 19.81 -21.83 -26.05
C ALA A 301 20.79 -21.61 -24.89
N TRP A 302 20.29 -21.30 -23.70
CA TRP A 302 21.13 -21.08 -22.52
C TRP A 302 21.73 -22.38 -21.99
N ALA A 303 20.95 -23.47 -21.94
CA ALA A 303 21.47 -24.80 -21.60
C ALA A 303 22.60 -25.22 -22.55
N GLY A 304 22.42 -25.03 -23.86
CA GLY A 304 23.45 -25.30 -24.87
C GLY A 304 24.71 -24.45 -24.67
N LEU A 305 24.56 -23.16 -24.35
CA LEU A 305 25.69 -22.26 -24.05
C LEU A 305 26.51 -22.75 -22.85
N VAL A 306 25.83 -23.15 -21.76
CA VAL A 306 26.48 -23.67 -20.54
C VAL A 306 27.16 -25.02 -20.81
N ALA A 307 26.50 -25.93 -21.54
CA ALA A 307 27.07 -27.24 -21.90
C ALA A 307 28.33 -27.09 -22.76
N ARG A 308 28.30 -26.21 -23.78
CA ARG A 308 29.48 -25.90 -24.61
C ARG A 308 30.61 -25.27 -23.81
N ALA A 309 30.29 -24.33 -22.93
CA ALA A 309 31.29 -23.71 -22.06
C ALA A 309 31.99 -24.76 -21.18
N GLN A 310 31.27 -25.76 -20.68
CA GLN A 310 31.84 -26.86 -19.87
C GLN A 310 32.67 -27.85 -20.72
N GLY A 311 32.19 -28.20 -21.92
CA GLY A 311 32.92 -29.05 -22.85
C GLY A 311 34.27 -28.47 -23.28
N ILE A 312 34.35 -27.15 -23.48
CA ILE A 312 35.60 -26.45 -23.79
C ILE A 312 36.58 -26.51 -22.60
N THR A 313 36.11 -26.33 -21.36
CA THR A 313 36.98 -26.41 -20.17
C THR A 313 37.55 -27.82 -19.95
N LEU A 314 36.77 -28.87 -20.26
CA LEU A 314 37.22 -30.26 -20.18
C LEU A 314 38.26 -30.60 -21.26
N LEU A 315 38.14 -30.01 -22.46
CA LEU A 315 39.11 -30.17 -23.56
C LEU A 315 40.40 -29.36 -23.32
N HIS A 316 40.30 -28.19 -22.69
CA HIS A 316 41.46 -27.32 -22.43
C HIS A 316 42.33 -27.79 -21.26
N ASN A 317 41.79 -28.57 -20.32
CA ASN A 317 42.57 -29.18 -19.23
C ASN A 317 43.56 -30.28 -19.70
N LYS A 318 43.69 -30.49 -21.01
CA LYS A 318 44.71 -31.33 -21.67
C LYS A 318 45.86 -30.54 -22.34
N LYS A 319 45.88 -29.20 -22.30
CA LYS A 319 47.01 -28.40 -22.84
C LYS A 319 47.48 -27.31 -21.87
N THR A 320 48.79 -27.21 -21.70
CA THR A 320 49.51 -26.29 -20.80
C THR A 320 49.38 -24.81 -21.19
N PRO A 321 49.51 -23.85 -20.25
CA PRO A 321 49.22 -22.45 -20.47
C PRO A 321 50.43 -21.67 -21.01
N ARG A 322 50.24 -20.87 -22.06
CA ARG A 322 51.15 -19.76 -22.40
C ARG A 322 50.34 -18.58 -22.96
N ASP A 323 50.67 -17.39 -22.43
CA ASP A 323 50.24 -16.04 -22.84
C ASP A 323 48.92 -15.48 -22.29
N SER A 324 48.92 -15.15 -20.99
CA SER A 324 47.82 -14.45 -20.28
C SER A 324 47.99 -12.92 -20.19
N GLY A 325 49.08 -12.33 -20.70
CA GLY A 325 49.40 -10.91 -20.48
C GLY A 325 48.72 -9.88 -21.40
N LYS A 326 48.36 -10.25 -22.64
CA LYS A 326 47.86 -9.30 -23.65
C LYS A 326 46.33 -9.29 -23.83
N GLN A 327 45.60 -10.27 -23.29
CA GLN A 327 44.13 -10.36 -23.40
C GLN A 327 43.36 -9.46 -22.42
N SER A 328 43.99 -9.02 -21.32
CA SER A 328 43.32 -8.22 -20.28
C SER A 328 42.93 -6.81 -20.74
N LEU A 329 43.76 -6.17 -21.58
CA LEU A 329 43.55 -4.78 -22.03
C LEU A 329 42.58 -4.67 -23.22
N ALA A 330 42.49 -5.70 -24.07
CA ALA A 330 41.52 -5.77 -25.17
C ALA A 330 40.08 -6.01 -24.66
N ASN A 331 39.91 -6.81 -23.62
CA ASN A 331 38.60 -7.11 -23.02
C ASN A 331 37.96 -5.91 -22.30
N ALA A 332 38.75 -4.92 -21.88
CA ALA A 332 38.25 -3.70 -21.25
C ALA A 332 37.61 -2.72 -22.26
N LYS A 333 38.15 -2.62 -23.49
CA LYS A 333 37.63 -1.72 -24.53
C LYS A 333 36.36 -2.27 -25.20
N THR A 334 36.29 -3.59 -25.42
CA THR A 334 35.11 -4.26 -25.98
C THR A 334 33.91 -4.22 -25.02
N GLY A 335 34.16 -4.22 -23.70
CA GLY A 335 33.11 -4.10 -22.68
C GLY A 335 32.38 -2.76 -22.67
N VAL A 336 33.07 -1.64 -22.96
CA VAL A 336 32.47 -0.30 -23.03
C VAL A 336 31.57 -0.16 -24.26
N VAL A 337 31.99 -0.71 -25.40
CA VAL A 337 31.20 -0.71 -26.65
C VAL A 337 29.94 -1.55 -26.51
N ILE A 338 30.02 -2.72 -25.86
CA ILE A 338 28.85 -3.58 -25.60
C ILE A 338 27.87 -2.89 -24.63
N VAL A 339 28.37 -2.18 -23.60
CA VAL A 339 27.52 -1.40 -22.68
C VAL A 339 26.82 -0.25 -23.41
N ALA A 340 27.52 0.47 -24.30
CA ALA A 340 26.93 1.54 -25.11
C ALA A 340 25.86 1.01 -26.09
N ILE A 341 26.12 -0.10 -26.78
CA ILE A 341 25.15 -0.76 -27.67
C ILE A 341 23.91 -1.21 -26.88
N MET A 342 24.08 -1.68 -25.65
CA MET A 342 22.96 -2.07 -24.79
C MET A 342 22.17 -0.87 -24.25
N CYS A 343 22.80 0.23 -23.87
CA CYS A 343 22.09 1.46 -23.52
C CYS A 343 21.24 1.94 -24.70
N VAL A 344 21.76 1.82 -25.92
CA VAL A 344 21.03 2.15 -27.15
C VAL A 344 19.89 1.15 -27.41
N LEU A 345 20.11 -0.16 -27.31
CA LEU A 345 19.07 -1.17 -27.54
C LEU A 345 17.96 -1.14 -26.47
N ILE A 346 18.33 -0.89 -25.21
CA ILE A 346 17.38 -0.75 -24.10
C ILE A 346 16.61 0.59 -24.20
N ALA A 347 17.27 1.67 -24.64
CA ALA A 347 16.60 2.93 -24.94
C ALA A 347 15.63 2.76 -26.14
N ILE A 348 16.02 2.00 -27.17
CA ILE A 348 15.16 1.69 -28.33
C ILE A 348 13.97 0.83 -27.93
N SER A 349 14.14 -0.20 -27.10
CA SER A 349 13.02 -1.02 -26.63
C SER A 349 12.10 -0.24 -25.67
N SER A 350 12.65 0.59 -24.80
CA SER A 350 11.87 1.51 -23.95
C SER A 350 11.08 2.51 -24.81
N LEU A 351 11.69 3.07 -25.85
CA LEU A 351 11.07 4.01 -26.78
C LEU A 351 9.99 3.33 -27.66
N ALA A 352 10.23 2.10 -28.12
CA ALA A 352 9.28 1.31 -28.91
C ALA A 352 8.01 0.95 -28.12
N ILE A 353 8.17 0.64 -26.82
CA ILE A 353 7.05 0.40 -25.91
C ILE A 353 6.31 1.70 -25.61
N LEU A 354 7.01 2.78 -25.28
CA LEU A 354 6.37 4.09 -25.09
C LEU A 354 5.55 4.49 -26.33
N ALA A 355 6.06 4.22 -27.54
CA ALA A 355 5.38 4.48 -28.80
C ALA A 355 4.10 3.64 -29.03
N HIS A 356 4.01 2.44 -28.42
CA HIS A 356 2.83 1.56 -28.52
C HIS A 356 1.78 1.78 -27.42
N THR A 357 2.11 2.49 -26.33
CA THR A 357 1.19 2.75 -25.20
C THR A 357 0.10 3.80 -25.46
N GLY A 358 0.01 4.35 -26.68
CA GLY A 358 -0.97 5.38 -27.06
C GLY A 358 -2.29 4.85 -27.65
N SER A 359 -2.60 3.56 -27.53
CA SER A 359 -3.79 2.96 -28.17
C SER A 359 -4.88 2.59 -27.15
N GLY A 360 -5.51 3.61 -26.56
CA GLY A 360 -6.89 3.50 -26.08
C GLY A 360 -7.82 3.93 -27.21
N SER A 361 -8.65 3.00 -27.70
CA SER A 361 -9.82 3.19 -28.58
C SER A 361 -9.74 4.27 -29.68
N ASN A 362 -9.57 3.83 -30.93
CA ASN A 362 -10.48 4.20 -32.03
C ASN A 362 -10.25 3.28 -33.23
N THR A 363 -11.16 2.34 -33.40
CA THR A 363 -11.37 1.63 -34.66
C THR A 363 -11.91 2.61 -35.70
N SER A 364 -11.04 3.11 -36.57
CA SER A 364 -11.33 3.38 -37.99
C SER A 364 -10.05 3.88 -38.66
N GLY A 365 -9.76 3.33 -39.84
CA GLY A 365 -8.51 3.55 -40.54
C GLY A 365 -8.25 5.03 -40.84
N THR A 366 -7.14 5.55 -40.32
CA THR A 366 -6.36 6.62 -40.97
C THR A 366 -4.94 6.58 -40.41
N LYS A 367 -3.94 6.53 -41.31
CA LYS A 367 -2.52 6.62 -40.97
C LYS A 367 -2.24 8.02 -40.38
N LYS A 368 -2.28 8.18 -39.06
CA LYS A 368 -1.72 9.36 -38.39
C LYS A 368 -0.23 9.15 -38.09
N SER A 369 0.58 10.09 -38.58
CA SER A 369 2.05 10.16 -38.48
C SER A 369 2.54 10.08 -37.03
N LEU A 370 3.73 9.49 -36.86
CA LEU A 370 4.48 9.37 -35.59
C LEU A 370 4.64 10.70 -34.83
N LEU A 371 4.63 11.84 -35.52
CA LEU A 371 4.70 13.18 -34.89
C LEU A 371 3.41 13.59 -34.17
N GLY A 372 2.25 13.02 -34.50
CA GLY A 372 0.99 13.31 -33.80
C GLY A 372 0.81 12.51 -32.50
N ARG A 373 1.70 11.55 -32.20
CA ARG A 373 1.62 10.64 -31.06
C ARG A 373 2.40 11.12 -29.83
N THR A 374 3.32 12.06 -30.00
CA THR A 374 3.99 12.76 -28.89
C THR A 374 3.06 13.73 -28.16
N ALA A 375 1.92 14.11 -28.75
CA ALA A 375 0.90 14.92 -28.10
C ALA A 375 0.03 14.15 -27.08
N ASN A 376 0.02 12.81 -27.10
CA ASN A 376 -0.70 11.98 -26.10
C ASN A 376 0.13 11.67 -24.84
N ILE A 377 1.23 12.39 -24.62
CA ILE A 377 2.00 12.42 -23.37
C ILE A 377 1.18 13.08 -22.22
N GLY A 378 0.06 13.75 -22.54
CA GLY A 378 -0.79 14.46 -21.56
C GLY A 378 -1.39 13.62 -20.42
N ALA A 379 -1.63 12.31 -20.60
CA ALA A 379 -2.09 11.44 -19.50
C ALA A 379 -0.95 11.00 -18.55
N GLY A 380 0.30 11.07 -19.01
CA GLY A 380 1.49 10.82 -18.19
C GLY A 380 1.96 12.06 -17.44
N GLU A 381 1.97 13.20 -18.13
CA GLU A 381 2.29 14.51 -17.54
C GLU A 381 1.33 14.88 -16.42
N SER A 382 0.02 14.66 -16.59
CA SER A 382 -0.96 14.90 -15.52
C SER A 382 -0.67 14.04 -14.29
N SER A 383 -0.44 12.73 -14.44
CA SER A 383 -0.18 11.81 -13.31
C SER A 383 1.07 12.17 -12.49
N LEU A 384 2.10 12.72 -13.12
CA LEU A 384 3.31 13.20 -12.45
C LEU A 384 3.07 14.55 -11.75
N GLN A 385 2.33 15.45 -12.41
CA GLN A 385 1.95 16.75 -11.85
C GLN A 385 1.07 16.58 -10.60
N TYR A 386 0.12 15.62 -10.60
CA TYR A 386 -0.62 15.24 -9.38
C TYR A 386 0.32 14.83 -8.24
N ARG A 387 1.34 14.02 -8.51
CA ARG A 387 2.29 13.56 -7.49
C ARG A 387 3.08 14.70 -6.86
N PHE A 388 3.46 15.72 -7.63
CA PHE A 388 4.14 16.90 -7.07
C PHE A 388 3.25 17.67 -6.08
N GLU A 389 1.96 17.80 -6.39
CA GLU A 389 1.00 18.39 -5.44
C GLU A 389 0.83 17.50 -4.20
N PHE A 390 0.81 16.17 -4.35
CA PHE A 390 0.78 15.26 -3.19
C PHE A 390 2.01 15.46 -2.29
N TYR A 391 3.19 15.66 -2.89
CA TYR A 391 4.43 15.87 -2.14
C TYR A 391 4.41 17.22 -1.41
N LYS A 392 3.90 18.26 -2.05
CA LYS A 392 3.73 19.58 -1.43
C LYS A 392 2.77 19.51 -0.24
N ASP A 393 1.62 18.87 -0.41
CA ASP A 393 0.63 18.72 0.66
C ASP A 393 1.14 17.80 1.78
N ALA A 394 1.92 16.76 1.44
CA ALA A 394 2.64 15.92 2.40
C ALA A 394 3.65 16.73 3.23
N LEU A 395 4.41 17.63 2.60
CA LEU A 395 5.35 18.50 3.30
C LEU A 395 4.62 19.48 4.25
N ASN A 396 3.43 19.96 3.88
CA ASN A 396 2.62 20.78 4.78
C ASN A 396 2.17 19.99 6.01
N MET A 397 1.74 18.74 5.84
CA MET A 397 1.44 17.84 6.96
C MET A 397 2.67 17.59 7.84
N ILE A 398 3.84 17.32 7.24
CA ILE A 398 5.09 17.05 7.97
C ILE A 398 5.48 18.23 8.86
N LYS A 399 5.33 19.48 8.37
CA LYS A 399 5.68 20.69 9.13
C LYS A 399 4.92 20.82 10.44
N GLU A 400 3.68 20.32 10.51
CA GLU A 400 2.90 20.37 11.74
C GLU A 400 3.32 19.32 12.78
N ARG A 401 3.80 18.15 12.35
CA ARG A 401 4.17 17.03 13.23
C ARG A 401 5.50 16.37 12.82
N PRO A 402 6.63 17.08 12.81
CA PRO A 402 7.86 16.59 12.19
C PRO A 402 8.57 15.48 12.97
N LEU A 403 8.33 15.36 14.29
CA LEU A 403 9.10 14.47 15.16
C LEU A 403 8.54 13.05 15.21
N LEU A 404 7.27 12.90 15.62
CA LEU A 404 6.60 11.60 15.77
C LEU A 404 5.60 11.30 14.64
N GLY A 405 5.34 12.27 13.76
CA GLY A 405 4.39 12.12 12.67
C GLY A 405 2.92 12.12 13.13
N TRP A 406 2.08 11.63 12.22
CA TRP A 406 0.62 11.62 12.30
C TRP A 406 0.04 10.27 12.75
N GLY A 407 0.87 9.25 12.94
CA GLY A 407 0.42 7.86 13.10
C GLY A 407 0.38 7.12 11.77
N GLY A 408 0.49 5.79 11.82
CA GLY A 408 0.19 4.95 10.66
C GLY A 408 -1.23 5.21 10.14
N GLY A 409 -1.39 5.36 8.83
CA GLY A 409 -2.63 5.83 8.21
C GLY A 409 -2.81 7.35 8.19
N GLY A 410 -1.87 8.12 8.75
CA GLY A 410 -1.98 9.56 8.91
C GLY A 410 -2.26 10.32 7.62
N TRP A 411 -1.59 9.95 6.51
CA TRP A 411 -1.89 10.50 5.19
C TRP A 411 -3.35 10.24 4.81
N LYS A 412 -3.75 8.97 4.71
CA LYS A 412 -5.09 8.55 4.27
C LYS A 412 -6.22 9.23 5.07
N SER A 413 -6.00 9.47 6.36
CA SER A 413 -7.01 10.06 7.25
C SER A 413 -7.04 11.59 7.21
N ALA A 414 -5.91 12.28 7.05
CA ALA A 414 -5.83 13.73 7.24
C ALA A 414 -5.58 14.52 5.94
N TYR A 415 -5.02 13.92 4.88
CA TYR A 415 -4.69 14.64 3.65
C TYR A 415 -5.85 15.47 3.04
N PRO A 416 -7.14 15.08 3.15
CA PRO A 416 -8.21 15.89 2.55
C PRO A 416 -8.31 17.30 3.15
N ALA A 417 -7.81 17.52 4.37
CA ALA A 417 -7.73 18.83 5.01
C ALA A 417 -6.54 19.67 4.50
N TYR A 418 -5.56 19.04 3.84
CA TYR A 418 -4.35 19.67 3.32
C TYR A 418 -4.34 19.80 1.79
N GLN A 419 -5.23 19.09 1.11
CA GLN A 419 -5.20 18.97 -0.35
C GLN A 419 -5.31 20.34 -1.03
N SER A 420 -4.41 20.60 -1.98
CA SER A 420 -4.37 21.84 -2.74
C SER A 420 -5.56 22.00 -3.70
N PHE A 421 -6.17 20.90 -4.14
CA PHE A 421 -7.37 20.85 -4.99
C PHE A 421 -8.05 19.46 -4.89
N ASN A 422 -9.15 19.24 -5.61
CA ASN A 422 -9.98 18.02 -5.50
C ASN A 422 -9.37 16.75 -6.14
N TYR A 423 -8.16 16.36 -5.75
CA TYR A 423 -7.59 15.06 -6.09
C TYR A 423 -7.99 13.98 -5.06
N PHE A 424 -7.78 12.71 -5.40
CA PHE A 424 -7.98 11.60 -4.46
C PHE A 424 -6.75 10.72 -4.50
N SER A 425 -6.14 10.52 -3.33
CA SER A 425 -5.07 9.55 -3.21
C SER A 425 -5.00 8.98 -1.80
N THR A 426 -5.15 7.66 -1.67
CA THR A 426 -4.95 6.97 -0.40
C THR A 426 -3.46 6.81 -0.04
N GLN A 427 -2.55 7.19 -0.94
CA GLN A 427 -1.11 7.00 -0.82
C GLN A 427 -0.34 8.23 -1.33
N VAL A 428 0.80 8.54 -0.73
CA VAL A 428 1.62 9.68 -1.16
C VAL A 428 2.29 9.43 -2.52
N HIS A 429 2.43 8.16 -2.95
CA HIS A 429 3.29 7.75 -4.09
C HIS A 429 4.75 8.19 -3.92
N ASN A 430 5.22 8.14 -2.67
CA ASN A 430 6.63 8.23 -2.27
C ASN A 430 6.71 7.65 -0.87
N HIS A 431 7.33 6.48 -0.73
CA HIS A 431 7.35 5.77 0.55
C HIS A 431 8.17 6.50 1.62
N TYR A 432 9.20 7.26 1.24
CA TYR A 432 9.99 8.05 2.20
C TYR A 432 9.16 9.17 2.81
N LEU A 433 8.41 9.92 1.99
CA LEU A 433 7.45 10.91 2.49
C LEU A 433 6.34 10.25 3.31
N HIS A 434 5.90 9.05 2.90
CA HIS A 434 4.91 8.27 3.64
C HIS A 434 5.39 7.97 5.07
N VAL A 435 6.60 7.42 5.23
CA VAL A 435 7.19 7.12 6.56
C VAL A 435 7.43 8.39 7.36
N TRP A 436 7.83 9.50 6.71
CA TRP A 436 8.00 10.78 7.41
C TRP A 436 6.69 11.32 7.96
N ILE A 437 5.60 11.26 7.17
CA ILE A 437 4.26 11.63 7.65
C ILE A 437 3.83 10.73 8.80
N GLU A 438 3.98 9.41 8.66
CA GLU A 438 3.42 8.47 9.63
C GLU A 438 4.20 8.46 10.96
N ALA A 439 5.53 8.38 10.92
CA ALA A 439 6.37 8.13 12.10
C ALA A 439 7.47 9.17 12.33
N GLY A 440 7.52 10.22 11.52
CA GLY A 440 8.38 11.38 11.73
C GLY A 440 9.84 11.22 11.27
N THR A 441 10.63 12.26 11.54
CA THR A 441 11.99 12.40 10.99
C THR A 441 12.93 11.28 11.45
N ALA A 442 12.83 10.85 12.71
CA ALA A 442 13.63 9.75 13.22
C ALA A 442 13.35 8.43 12.48
N ALA A 443 12.09 8.17 12.12
CA ALA A 443 11.69 6.97 11.39
C ALA A 443 12.20 7.01 9.95
N LEU A 444 12.13 8.19 9.31
CA LEU A 444 12.72 8.40 7.98
C LEU A 444 14.23 8.09 7.98
N ILE A 445 14.97 8.55 9.00
CA ILE A 445 16.40 8.25 9.13
C ILE A 445 16.62 6.73 9.26
N MET A 446 15.84 6.06 10.11
CA MET A 446 15.92 4.60 10.29
C MET A 446 15.57 3.82 9.03
N LEU A 447 14.70 4.34 8.16
CA LEU A 447 14.42 3.76 6.85
C LEU A 447 15.58 3.93 5.85
N ILE A 448 16.28 5.07 5.88
CA ILE A 448 17.38 5.38 4.94
C ILE A 448 18.67 4.63 5.30
N LEU A 449 18.97 4.46 6.59
CA LEU A 449 20.22 3.85 7.06
C LEU A 449 20.56 2.49 6.40
N PRO A 450 19.64 1.51 6.29
CA PRO A 450 19.90 0.25 5.60
C PRO A 450 20.46 0.41 4.19
N PHE A 451 19.96 1.40 3.43
CA PHE A 451 20.43 1.66 2.07
C PHE A 451 21.82 2.29 2.05
N ILE A 452 22.15 3.15 3.01
CA ILE A 452 23.52 3.68 3.16
C ILE A 452 24.51 2.53 3.42
N PHE A 453 24.18 1.63 4.35
CA PHE A 453 25.04 0.48 4.66
C PHE A 453 25.11 -0.50 3.49
N LEU A 454 24.00 -0.73 2.78
CA LEU A 454 23.97 -1.53 1.55
C LEU A 454 24.91 -0.97 0.49
N MET A 455 24.86 0.34 0.23
CA MET A 455 25.75 0.99 -0.74
C MET A 455 27.22 0.86 -0.35
N ARG A 456 27.55 1.03 0.94
CA ARG A 456 28.90 0.78 1.47
C ARG A 456 29.35 -0.67 1.25
N GLY A 457 28.47 -1.64 1.52
CA GLY A 457 28.73 -3.06 1.30
C GLY A 457 29.00 -3.38 -0.17
N LEU A 458 28.13 -2.90 -1.06
CA LEU A 458 28.33 -3.02 -2.51
C LEU A 458 29.65 -2.38 -2.95
N TRP A 459 29.96 -1.17 -2.48
CA TRP A 459 31.23 -0.50 -2.77
C TRP A 459 32.44 -1.36 -2.37
N ARG A 460 32.44 -1.95 -1.17
CA ARG A 460 33.50 -2.87 -0.72
C ARG A 460 33.59 -4.15 -1.55
N ILE A 461 32.46 -4.72 -1.96
CA ILE A 461 32.46 -5.89 -2.86
C ILE A 461 33.11 -5.51 -4.19
N PHE A 462 32.78 -4.35 -4.75
CA PHE A 462 33.26 -3.93 -6.07
C PHE A 462 34.76 -3.66 -6.10
N PHE A 463 35.26 -2.93 -5.10
CA PHE A 463 36.64 -2.42 -5.10
C PHE A 463 37.63 -3.31 -4.34
N VAL A 464 37.18 -4.08 -3.34
CA VAL A 464 38.08 -4.82 -2.44
C VAL A 464 37.89 -6.33 -2.55
N HIS A 465 36.65 -6.81 -2.60
CA HIS A 465 36.34 -8.24 -2.48
C HIS A 465 35.77 -8.87 -3.77
N ARG A 466 36.13 -8.31 -4.93
CA ARG A 466 35.55 -8.71 -6.23
C ARG A 466 35.84 -10.17 -6.59
N SER A 467 36.95 -10.72 -6.13
CA SER A 467 37.38 -12.11 -6.35
C SER A 467 36.76 -13.10 -5.37
N HIS A 468 36.05 -12.64 -4.34
CA HIS A 468 35.44 -13.52 -3.34
C HIS A 468 34.38 -14.43 -3.99
N PRO A 469 34.35 -15.75 -3.71
CA PRO A 469 33.42 -16.69 -4.37
C PRO A 469 31.93 -16.31 -4.22
N LEU A 470 31.59 -15.64 -3.12
CA LEU A 470 30.22 -15.18 -2.82
C LEU A 470 29.87 -13.80 -3.38
N ALA A 471 30.83 -13.07 -3.94
CA ALA A 471 30.64 -11.70 -4.39
C ALA A 471 29.52 -11.55 -5.44
N PRO A 472 29.42 -12.38 -6.50
CA PRO A 472 28.38 -12.18 -7.53
C PRO A 472 26.96 -12.41 -7.01
N GLU A 473 26.80 -13.39 -6.11
CA GLU A 473 25.51 -13.71 -5.47
C GLU A 473 25.09 -12.62 -4.47
N THR A 474 26.03 -12.17 -3.63
CA THR A 474 25.79 -11.09 -2.67
C THR A 474 25.50 -9.76 -3.35
N TRP A 475 26.20 -9.48 -4.46
CA TRP A 475 25.93 -8.33 -5.31
C TRP A 475 24.52 -8.36 -5.91
N ALA A 476 24.07 -9.51 -6.39
CA ALA A 476 22.70 -9.67 -6.92
C ALA A 476 21.64 -9.44 -5.85
N ILE A 477 21.81 -10.01 -4.65
CA ILE A 477 20.93 -9.77 -3.49
C ILE A 477 20.85 -8.27 -3.18
N GLY A 478 22.00 -7.59 -3.12
CA GLY A 478 22.05 -6.16 -2.85
C GLY A 478 21.46 -5.32 -3.97
N THR A 479 21.65 -5.71 -5.24
CA THR A 479 21.04 -5.03 -6.39
C THR A 479 19.52 -5.15 -6.38
N ALA A 480 18.99 -6.32 -6.03
CA ALA A 480 17.54 -6.54 -5.90
C ALA A 480 16.95 -5.67 -4.76
N ALA A 481 17.61 -5.61 -3.60
CA ALA A 481 17.18 -4.75 -2.49
C ALA A 481 17.25 -3.26 -2.86
N LEU A 482 18.31 -2.83 -3.57
CA LEU A 482 18.47 -1.47 -4.04
C LEU A 482 17.39 -1.07 -5.06
N ALA A 483 17.01 -1.98 -5.96
CA ALA A 483 15.93 -1.74 -6.92
C ALA A 483 14.60 -1.42 -6.22
N LEU A 484 14.24 -2.20 -5.20
CA LEU A 484 13.04 -1.96 -4.39
C LEU A 484 13.10 -0.59 -3.68
N GLY A 485 14.26 -0.24 -3.09
CA GLY A 485 14.45 1.03 -2.41
C GLY A 485 14.37 2.25 -3.34
N LEU A 486 15.03 2.19 -4.50
CA LEU A 486 15.02 3.28 -5.49
C LEU A 486 13.61 3.54 -6.03
N HIS A 487 12.86 2.48 -6.33
CA HIS A 487 11.51 2.62 -6.87
C HIS A 487 10.50 3.13 -5.83
N ALA A 488 10.71 2.79 -4.54
CA ALA A 488 9.91 3.31 -3.44
C ALA A 488 10.01 4.85 -3.24
N ALA A 489 10.94 5.54 -3.91
CA ALA A 489 10.95 7.00 -3.98
C ALA A 489 9.90 7.57 -4.94
N ILE A 490 9.43 6.75 -5.89
CA ILE A 490 8.54 7.13 -6.99
C ILE A 490 7.12 6.59 -6.77
N ASP A 491 6.97 5.51 -6.00
CA ASP A 491 5.68 4.91 -5.70
C ASP A 491 5.59 4.38 -4.26
N PHE A 492 4.43 3.85 -3.87
CA PHE A 492 4.15 3.37 -2.52
C PHE A 492 4.28 1.83 -2.38
N ASP A 493 5.09 1.17 -3.20
CA ASP A 493 5.07 -0.30 -3.31
C ASP A 493 5.44 -1.01 -1.99
N LEU A 494 6.25 -0.37 -1.13
CA LEU A 494 6.57 -0.89 0.20
C LEU A 494 5.38 -0.86 1.20
N SER A 495 4.26 -0.24 0.83
CA SER A 495 2.99 -0.41 1.56
C SER A 495 2.38 -1.80 1.33
N PHE A 496 2.78 -2.54 0.29
CA PHE A 496 2.45 -3.96 0.12
C PHE A 496 3.35 -4.81 1.00
N GLY A 497 2.75 -5.54 1.96
CA GLY A 497 3.49 -6.36 2.90
C GLY A 497 4.42 -7.37 2.22
N ALA A 498 3.99 -7.99 1.11
CA ALA A 498 4.82 -8.93 0.36
C ALA A 498 6.13 -8.32 -0.18
N ILE A 499 6.10 -7.05 -0.63
CA ILE A 499 7.29 -6.37 -1.17
C ILE A 499 8.22 -5.95 -0.03
N SER A 500 7.65 -5.45 1.08
CA SER A 500 8.43 -5.12 2.29
C SER A 500 9.09 -6.37 2.90
N LEU A 501 8.39 -7.50 2.97
CA LEU A 501 8.95 -8.78 3.43
C LEU A 501 10.09 -9.26 2.52
N LEU A 502 9.94 -9.11 1.20
CA LEU A 502 11.01 -9.41 0.24
C LEU A 502 12.23 -8.51 0.48
N LEU A 503 12.04 -7.19 0.61
CA LEU A 503 13.11 -6.24 0.88
C LEU A 503 13.87 -6.59 2.17
N TRP A 504 13.16 -6.75 3.28
CA TRP A 504 13.79 -7.02 4.58
C TRP A 504 14.46 -8.40 4.62
N SER A 505 13.93 -9.38 3.89
CA SER A 505 14.59 -10.69 3.74
C SER A 505 15.87 -10.60 2.90
N LEU A 506 15.88 -9.82 1.81
CA LEU A 506 17.08 -9.56 1.01
C LEU A 506 18.14 -8.83 1.84
N LEU A 507 17.75 -7.82 2.62
CA LEU A 507 18.65 -7.10 3.53
C LEU A 507 19.18 -8.01 4.65
N ALA A 508 18.36 -8.91 5.20
CA ALA A 508 18.81 -9.91 6.18
C ALA A 508 19.87 -10.85 5.59
N LEU A 509 19.65 -11.35 4.38
CA LEU A 509 20.64 -12.17 3.67
C LEU A 509 21.91 -11.38 3.37
N PHE A 510 21.79 -10.13 2.92
CA PHE A 510 22.94 -9.27 2.65
C PHE A 510 23.74 -9.01 3.92
N ALA A 511 23.08 -8.66 5.02
CA ALA A 511 23.71 -8.44 6.32
C ALA A 511 24.47 -9.68 6.84
N TYR A 512 23.93 -10.88 6.62
CA TYR A 512 24.66 -12.12 6.91
C TYR A 512 25.90 -12.26 6.02
N ARG A 513 25.77 -12.04 4.70
CA ARG A 513 26.87 -12.15 3.75
C ARG A 513 27.98 -11.14 4.02
N GLU A 514 27.65 -9.93 4.45
CA GLU A 514 28.65 -8.92 4.82
C GLU A 514 29.60 -9.43 5.90
N LYS A 515 29.09 -10.21 6.85
CA LYS A 515 29.88 -10.78 7.94
C LYS A 515 30.71 -11.97 7.50
N VAL A 516 30.12 -12.86 6.69
CA VAL A 516 30.85 -14.01 6.13
C VAL A 516 32.00 -13.56 5.24
N MET A 517 31.83 -12.45 4.52
CA MET A 517 32.83 -11.88 3.62
C MET A 517 33.79 -10.87 4.30
N ASP A 518 33.64 -10.63 5.60
CA ASP A 518 34.41 -9.63 6.36
C ASP A 518 34.39 -8.21 5.75
N ILE A 519 33.26 -7.82 5.14
CA ILE A 519 33.03 -6.49 4.56
C ILE A 519 32.12 -5.61 5.41
N GLY A 520 31.55 -6.15 6.49
CA GLY A 520 30.71 -5.45 7.45
C GLY A 520 31.43 -4.29 8.17
N LEU A 521 30.69 -3.59 9.03
CA LEU A 521 31.29 -2.64 9.95
C LEU A 521 32.07 -3.39 11.04
N ASN A 522 33.36 -3.11 11.16
CA ASN A 522 34.19 -3.59 12.26
C ASN A 522 33.98 -2.65 13.44
N VAL A 523 33.22 -3.09 14.43
CA VAL A 523 33.04 -2.33 15.68
C VAL A 523 34.30 -2.51 16.53
N PRO A 524 34.95 -1.43 17.01
CA PRO A 524 36.12 -1.56 17.87
C PRO A 524 35.80 -2.43 19.09
N GLY A 525 36.56 -3.52 19.28
CA GLY A 525 36.36 -4.49 20.36
C GLY A 525 35.71 -5.82 19.94
N SER A 526 35.17 -5.96 18.72
CA SER A 526 34.79 -7.27 18.20
C SER A 526 36.04 -8.05 17.79
N LYS A 527 36.44 -9.07 18.56
CA LYS A 527 37.53 -9.99 18.17
C LYS A 527 37.26 -10.52 16.75
N ARG A 528 38.33 -10.66 15.94
CA ARG A 528 38.30 -11.28 14.61
C ARG A 528 37.38 -12.51 14.63
N PHE A 529 36.45 -12.57 13.69
CA PHE A 529 35.57 -13.72 13.51
C PHE A 529 36.39 -14.88 12.95
N ASP A 530 37.09 -15.57 13.84
CA ASP A 530 37.74 -16.83 13.53
C ASP A 530 36.68 -17.93 13.64
N MET A 531 36.45 -18.70 12.58
CA MET A 531 35.56 -19.88 12.63
C MET A 531 36.12 -20.99 13.56
N GLY A 532 37.30 -20.77 14.15
CA GLY A 532 37.80 -21.52 15.29
C GLY A 532 36.97 -21.26 16.55
N VAL A 533 36.11 -22.23 16.89
CA VAL A 533 35.25 -22.26 18.08
C VAL A 533 36.06 -21.98 19.36
N LYS A 534 36.09 -20.73 19.82
CA LYS A 534 36.31 -20.42 21.24
C LYS A 534 34.95 -20.32 21.91
N LYS A 535 34.63 -21.34 22.73
CA LYS A 535 33.44 -21.39 23.58
C LYS A 535 33.44 -20.19 24.52
N SER A 536 32.74 -19.11 24.16
CA SER A 536 32.45 -18.03 25.09
C SER A 536 31.24 -18.45 25.93
N THR A 537 31.48 -18.88 27.16
CA THR A 537 30.46 -19.43 28.06
C THR A 537 29.69 -18.36 28.86
N ASN A 538 30.10 -17.09 28.81
CA ASN A 538 29.41 -16.02 29.52
C ASN A 538 28.41 -15.29 28.61
N LEU A 539 27.13 -15.54 28.86
CA LEU A 539 26.04 -14.74 28.27
C LEU A 539 26.07 -13.33 28.86
N GLY A 540 26.17 -12.33 27.99
CA GLY A 540 25.85 -10.96 28.38
C GLY A 540 24.33 -10.83 28.60
N VAL A 541 23.94 -10.11 29.66
CA VAL A 541 22.55 -9.67 29.92
C VAL A 541 21.84 -9.13 28.65
N PRO A 542 22.50 -8.38 27.73
CA PRO A 542 21.85 -7.87 26.52
C PRO A 542 21.29 -8.94 25.57
N THR A 543 21.94 -10.12 25.49
CA THR A 543 21.50 -11.21 24.59
C THR A 543 20.19 -11.83 25.06
N VAL A 544 20.05 -12.04 26.38
CA VAL A 544 18.82 -12.58 26.97
C VAL A 544 17.67 -11.61 26.76
N LEU A 545 17.90 -10.32 27.03
CA LEU A 545 16.90 -9.28 26.84
C LEU A 545 16.41 -9.19 25.38
N LEU A 546 17.32 -9.28 24.41
CA LEU A 546 16.96 -9.28 22.99
C LEU A 546 16.05 -10.46 22.63
N VAL A 547 16.43 -11.67 23.02
CA VAL A 547 15.67 -12.89 22.69
C VAL A 547 14.31 -12.90 23.38
N THR A 548 14.25 -12.49 24.66
CA THR A 548 12.99 -12.32 25.37
C THR A 548 12.11 -11.24 24.73
N GLY A 549 12.69 -10.10 24.35
CA GLY A 549 11.96 -9.02 23.66
C GLY A 549 11.35 -9.47 22.33
N LEU A 550 12.09 -10.23 21.53
CA LEU A 550 11.58 -10.81 20.28
C LEU A 550 10.48 -11.85 20.53
N GLY A 551 10.60 -12.65 21.59
CA GLY A 551 9.57 -13.61 21.99
C GLY A 551 8.27 -12.90 22.41
N LEU A 552 8.38 -11.84 23.21
CA LEU A 552 7.24 -11.01 23.59
C LEU A 552 6.61 -10.30 22.38
N ALA A 553 7.41 -9.83 21.44
CA ALA A 553 6.91 -9.24 20.20
C ALA A 553 6.10 -10.24 19.36
N ALA A 554 6.56 -11.49 19.26
CA ALA A 554 5.83 -12.56 18.56
C ALA A 554 4.50 -12.90 19.25
N VAL A 555 4.49 -13.02 20.59
CA VAL A 555 3.25 -13.24 21.37
C VAL A 555 2.29 -12.06 21.18
N PHE A 556 2.79 -10.82 21.28
CA PHE A 556 2.00 -9.61 21.10
C PHE A 556 1.38 -9.56 19.70
N LEU A 557 2.17 -9.87 18.65
CA LEU A 557 1.68 -9.90 17.27
C LEU A 557 0.52 -10.89 17.09
N ALA A 558 0.67 -12.12 17.56
CA ALA A 558 -0.39 -13.14 17.49
C ALA A 558 -1.62 -12.77 18.32
N ALA A 559 -1.41 -12.35 19.58
CA ALA A 559 -2.50 -12.02 20.50
C ALA A 559 -3.32 -10.83 19.99
N GLN A 560 -2.67 -9.75 19.53
CA GLN A 560 -3.39 -8.60 19.01
C GLN A 560 -4.12 -8.92 17.71
N THR A 561 -3.50 -9.68 16.80
CA THR A 561 -4.17 -10.08 15.56
C THR A 561 -5.43 -10.90 15.86
N PHE A 562 -5.39 -11.78 16.87
CA PHE A 562 -6.56 -12.55 17.30
C PHE A 562 -7.65 -11.68 17.94
N VAL A 563 -7.27 -10.78 18.85
CA VAL A 563 -8.22 -9.85 19.51
C VAL A 563 -8.94 -8.97 18.49
N LEU A 564 -8.20 -8.44 17.50
CA LEU A 564 -8.76 -7.61 16.44
C LEU A 564 -9.69 -8.41 15.52
N TRP A 565 -9.35 -9.66 15.23
CA TRP A 565 -10.21 -10.56 14.47
C TRP A 565 -11.53 -10.87 15.22
N ASP A 566 -11.48 -11.18 16.52
CA ASP A 566 -12.69 -11.42 17.33
C ASP A 566 -13.56 -10.16 17.44
N ALA A 567 -12.93 -8.99 17.61
CA ALA A 567 -13.65 -7.70 17.60
C ALA A 567 -14.38 -7.46 16.27
N ALA A 568 -13.72 -7.72 15.13
CA ALA A 568 -14.34 -7.60 13.81
C ALA A 568 -15.48 -8.59 13.61
N HIS A 569 -15.32 -9.84 14.06
CA HIS A 569 -16.36 -10.86 13.98
C HIS A 569 -17.61 -10.47 14.78
N ARG A 570 -17.43 -9.99 16.02
CA ARG A 570 -18.53 -9.49 16.86
C ARG A 570 -19.20 -8.26 16.26
N ALA A 571 -18.44 -7.36 15.65
CA ALA A 571 -19.00 -6.20 14.97
C ALA A 571 -19.89 -6.61 13.78
N GLN A 572 -19.48 -7.63 13.03
CA GLN A 572 -20.31 -8.18 11.95
C GLN A 572 -21.62 -8.79 12.49
N GLN A 573 -21.56 -9.54 13.59
CA GLN A 573 -22.75 -10.05 14.27
C GLN A 573 -23.70 -8.92 14.72
N ALA A 574 -23.14 -7.79 15.18
CA ALA A 574 -23.93 -6.62 15.54
C ALA A 574 -24.68 -6.02 14.34
N VAL A 575 -24.01 -5.91 13.19
CA VAL A 575 -24.63 -5.41 11.95
C VAL A 575 -25.73 -6.35 11.46
N THR A 576 -25.49 -7.67 11.48
CA THR A 576 -26.50 -8.67 11.12
C THR A 576 -27.72 -8.62 12.04
N ALA A 577 -27.51 -8.57 13.36
CA ALA A 577 -28.61 -8.48 14.32
C ALA A 577 -29.40 -7.17 14.18
N ALA A 578 -28.72 -6.04 13.87
CA ALA A 578 -29.38 -4.77 13.60
C ALA A 578 -30.24 -4.83 12.32
N GLY A 579 -29.74 -5.47 11.26
CA GLY A 579 -30.48 -5.70 10.01
C GLY A 579 -31.74 -6.55 10.19
N GLN A 580 -31.75 -7.44 11.19
CA GLN A 580 -32.92 -8.23 11.59
C GLN A 580 -33.87 -7.49 12.56
N GLY A 581 -33.60 -6.21 12.86
CA GLY A 581 -34.38 -5.43 13.81
C GLY A 581 -34.10 -5.74 15.30
N ASN A 582 -33.19 -6.66 15.60
CA ASN A 582 -32.84 -7.04 16.97
C ASN A 582 -31.79 -6.09 17.57
N LEU A 583 -32.20 -4.84 17.82
CA LEU A 583 -31.32 -3.76 18.26
C LEU A 583 -30.67 -4.01 19.64
N LYS A 584 -31.30 -4.80 20.51
CA LYS A 584 -30.74 -5.14 21.84
C LYS A 584 -29.55 -6.09 21.71
N VAL A 585 -29.70 -7.15 20.91
CA VAL A 585 -28.61 -8.11 20.62
C VAL A 585 -27.49 -7.40 19.85
N ALA A 586 -27.85 -6.58 18.87
CA ALA A 586 -26.89 -5.76 18.14
C ALA A 586 -26.04 -4.90 19.07
N LEU A 587 -26.67 -4.20 20.04
CA LEU A 587 -25.98 -3.37 21.02
C LEU A 587 -24.99 -4.18 21.87
N GLY A 588 -25.39 -5.37 22.32
CA GLY A 588 -24.52 -6.27 23.11
C GLY A 588 -23.27 -6.71 22.33
N HIS A 589 -23.43 -7.10 21.06
CA HIS A 589 -22.29 -7.50 20.21
C HIS A 589 -21.32 -6.35 19.94
N VAL A 590 -21.82 -5.15 19.61
CA VAL A 590 -20.93 -4.00 19.36
C VAL A 590 -20.23 -3.51 20.64
N GLN A 591 -20.87 -3.62 21.81
CA GLN A 591 -20.22 -3.32 23.09
C GLN A 591 -19.11 -4.33 23.39
N ALA A 592 -19.32 -5.61 23.08
CA ALA A 592 -18.27 -6.62 23.19
C ALA A 592 -17.10 -6.35 22.23
N ALA A 593 -17.38 -5.97 20.98
CA ALA A 593 -16.35 -5.55 20.03
C ALA A 593 -15.55 -4.34 20.53
N ALA A 594 -16.23 -3.31 21.07
CA ALA A 594 -15.59 -2.11 21.60
C ALA A 594 -14.69 -2.36 22.82
N ARG A 595 -14.95 -3.41 23.61
CA ARG A 595 -14.08 -3.81 24.72
C ARG A 595 -12.77 -4.44 24.25
N LEU A 596 -12.81 -5.16 23.12
CA LEU A 596 -11.65 -5.83 22.53
C LEU A 596 -10.79 -4.85 21.72
N ASP A 597 -11.42 -4.09 20.83
CA ASP A 597 -10.76 -3.06 20.03
C ASP A 597 -11.29 -1.67 20.40
N ARG A 598 -10.66 -1.10 21.43
CA ARG A 598 -10.96 0.25 21.94
C ARG A 598 -10.45 1.39 21.05
N TRP A 599 -9.67 1.08 20.02
CA TRP A 599 -9.01 2.08 19.18
C TRP A 599 -9.83 2.43 17.92
N SER A 600 -10.85 1.63 17.60
CA SER A 600 -11.72 1.85 16.47
C SER A 600 -12.88 2.81 16.80
N ALA A 601 -12.99 3.90 16.04
CA ALA A 601 -14.10 4.84 16.15
C ALA A 601 -15.42 4.27 15.60
N ARG A 602 -15.37 3.18 14.83
CA ARG A 602 -16.56 2.54 14.23
C ARG A 602 -17.54 2.02 15.28
N TYR A 603 -17.03 1.50 16.39
CA TYR A 603 -17.90 0.91 17.43
C TYR A 603 -18.70 1.93 18.22
N PRO A 604 -18.12 3.03 18.74
CA PRO A 604 -18.93 4.06 19.38
C PRO A 604 -19.93 4.70 18.41
N VAL A 605 -19.60 4.86 17.12
CA VAL A 605 -20.56 5.34 16.11
C VAL A 605 -21.72 4.36 15.94
N LEU A 606 -21.45 3.07 15.79
CA LEU A 606 -22.49 2.05 15.63
C LEU A 606 -23.39 1.96 16.89
N GLN A 607 -22.79 2.03 18.09
CA GLN A 607 -23.55 2.11 19.34
C GLN A 607 -24.46 3.34 19.39
N ALA A 608 -23.93 4.52 19.05
CA ALA A 608 -24.71 5.76 19.02
C ALA A 608 -25.85 5.69 18.01
N LYS A 609 -25.62 5.12 16.82
CA LYS A 609 -26.68 4.91 15.82
C LYS A 609 -27.81 4.01 16.35
N ILE A 610 -27.46 2.89 17.00
CA ILE A 610 -28.44 1.98 17.60
C ILE A 610 -29.23 2.69 18.72
N LEU A 611 -28.55 3.39 19.63
CA LEU A 611 -29.18 4.10 20.74
C LEU A 611 -30.11 5.22 20.25
N THR A 612 -29.71 5.96 19.22
CA THR A 612 -30.53 7.00 18.61
C THR A 612 -31.76 6.41 17.91
N ALA A 613 -31.62 5.28 17.20
CA ALA A 613 -32.77 4.58 16.63
C ALA A 613 -33.78 4.14 17.70
N GLN A 614 -33.28 3.57 18.81
CA GLN A 614 -34.10 3.18 19.95
C GLN A 614 -34.72 4.39 20.69
N SER A 615 -34.11 5.57 20.63
CA SER A 615 -34.61 6.77 21.32
C SER A 615 -35.93 7.30 20.75
N ARG A 616 -36.21 7.06 19.46
CA ARG A 616 -37.42 7.54 18.77
C ARG A 616 -38.70 6.96 19.36
N SER A 617 -38.64 5.74 19.87
CA SER A 617 -39.77 5.04 20.51
C SER A 617 -39.71 5.06 22.05
N SER A 618 -38.80 5.83 22.64
CA SER A 618 -38.60 5.86 24.11
C SER A 618 -39.35 7.02 24.78
N PRO A 619 -39.96 6.80 25.94
CA PRO A 619 -40.60 7.86 26.71
C PRO A 619 -39.60 8.69 27.53
N GLY A 620 -39.88 9.99 27.65
CA GLY A 620 -39.31 10.93 28.63
C GLY A 620 -37.80 10.76 28.90
N GLN A 621 -37.46 10.45 30.15
CA GLN A 621 -36.08 10.38 30.64
C GLN A 621 -35.22 9.33 29.92
N VAL A 622 -35.83 8.21 29.49
CA VAL A 622 -35.10 7.15 28.77
C VAL A 622 -34.60 7.66 27.43
N ARG A 623 -35.41 8.45 26.73
CA ARG A 623 -35.02 9.11 25.48
C ARG A 623 -33.87 10.08 25.70
N GLU A 624 -33.97 10.93 26.72
CA GLU A 624 -32.94 11.92 27.03
C GLU A 624 -31.59 11.26 27.38
N ASN A 625 -31.62 10.20 28.20
CA ASN A 625 -30.42 9.44 28.57
C ASN A 625 -29.77 8.77 27.36
N ARG A 626 -30.56 8.19 26.45
CA ARG A 626 -30.04 7.60 25.19
C ARG A 626 -29.39 8.66 24.30
N ILE A 627 -29.98 9.85 24.17
CA ILE A 627 -29.39 10.96 23.41
C ILE A 627 -28.08 11.44 24.05
N LYS A 628 -28.05 11.62 25.38
CA LYS A 628 -26.83 11.99 26.12
C LYS A 628 -25.70 10.98 25.88
N GLU A 629 -26.02 9.69 25.93
CA GLU A 629 -25.06 8.63 25.69
C GLU A 629 -24.60 8.56 24.23
N SER A 630 -25.51 8.73 23.25
CA SER A 630 -25.15 8.84 21.83
C SER A 630 -24.19 10.02 21.57
N ILE A 631 -24.41 11.17 22.21
CA ILE A 631 -23.49 12.31 22.13
C ILE A 631 -22.12 11.95 22.73
N ARG A 632 -22.08 11.28 23.89
CA ARG A 632 -20.83 10.84 24.53
C ARG A 632 -20.02 9.92 23.60
N LEU A 633 -20.69 8.95 23.00
CA LEU A 633 -20.10 8.01 22.04
C LEU A 633 -19.65 8.71 20.74
N ALA A 634 -20.44 9.62 20.18
CA ALA A 634 -20.04 10.40 19.01
C ALA A 634 -18.81 11.27 19.30
N ARG A 635 -18.71 11.88 20.48
CA ARG A 635 -17.50 12.60 20.92
C ARG A 635 -16.30 11.67 21.03
N GLN A 636 -16.50 10.46 21.54
CA GLN A 636 -15.45 9.45 21.61
C GLN A 636 -14.94 9.06 20.20
N ALA A 637 -15.84 8.91 19.24
CA ALA A 637 -15.48 8.63 17.85
C ALA A 637 -14.65 9.76 17.22
N VAL A 638 -15.06 11.03 17.39
CA VAL A 638 -14.29 12.19 16.92
C VAL A 638 -12.92 12.29 17.60
N LYS A 639 -12.81 11.91 18.89
CA LYS A 639 -11.50 11.87 19.57
C LYS A 639 -10.57 10.80 18.99
N LEU A 640 -11.12 9.63 18.61
CA LEU A 640 -10.35 8.56 18.00
C LEU A 640 -9.94 8.89 16.56
N GLU A 641 -10.79 9.54 15.78
CA GLU A 641 -10.49 9.95 14.40
C GLU A 641 -10.80 11.43 14.18
N THR A 642 -9.87 12.30 14.59
CA THR A 642 -10.07 13.76 14.65
C THR A 642 -10.25 14.43 13.28
N TYR A 643 -9.69 13.82 12.25
CA TYR A 643 -9.73 14.30 10.86
C TYR A 643 -10.81 13.59 10.04
N ASN A 644 -11.69 12.79 10.66
CA ASN A 644 -12.80 12.15 9.97
C ASN A 644 -14.05 13.05 10.01
N PRO A 645 -14.39 13.73 8.89
CA PRO A 645 -15.53 14.66 8.83
C PRO A 645 -16.88 13.95 8.96
N GLU A 646 -17.01 12.69 8.53
CA GLU A 646 -18.25 11.92 8.70
C GLU A 646 -18.61 11.78 10.19
N TYR A 647 -17.62 11.59 11.05
CA TYR A 647 -17.85 11.48 12.50
C TYR A 647 -18.16 12.83 13.14
N ARG A 648 -17.64 13.92 12.57
CA ARG A 648 -18.00 15.28 13.01
C ARG A 648 -19.40 15.67 12.58
N PHE A 649 -19.81 15.39 11.35
CA PHE A 649 -21.19 15.56 10.91
C PHE A 649 -22.14 14.70 11.74
N PHE A 650 -21.76 13.44 12.01
CA PHE A 650 -22.52 12.57 12.90
C PHE A 650 -22.66 13.18 14.31
N LEU A 651 -21.58 13.71 14.89
CA LEU A 651 -21.62 14.41 16.18
C LEU A 651 -22.50 15.68 16.13
N ALA A 652 -22.43 16.46 15.06
CA ALA A 652 -23.28 17.63 14.85
C ALA A 652 -24.76 17.24 14.84
N ARG A 653 -25.13 16.16 14.14
CA ARG A 653 -26.50 15.59 14.17
C ARG A 653 -26.91 15.11 15.55
N MET A 654 -26.00 14.53 16.34
CA MET A 654 -26.30 14.14 17.72
C MET A 654 -26.51 15.37 18.62
N TYR A 655 -25.75 16.45 18.42
CA TYR A 655 -25.98 17.70 19.13
C TYR A 655 -27.30 18.36 18.75
N LEU A 656 -27.64 18.37 17.46
CA LEU A 656 -28.93 18.86 16.95
C LEU A 656 -30.10 18.07 17.58
N ALA A 657 -30.03 16.73 17.56
CA ALA A 657 -31.04 15.87 18.19
C ALA A 657 -31.18 16.08 19.71
N GLY A 658 -30.11 16.55 20.37
CA GLY A 658 -30.10 16.93 21.78
C GLY A 658 -30.37 18.41 22.06
N GLY A 659 -30.80 19.20 21.05
CA GLY A 659 -31.12 20.63 21.20
C GLY A 659 -29.91 21.56 21.42
N ARG A 660 -28.67 21.08 21.20
CA ARG A 660 -27.42 21.83 21.43
C ARG A 660 -26.95 22.51 20.14
N LEU A 661 -27.75 23.46 19.66
CA LEU A 661 -27.62 24.06 18.32
C LEU A 661 -26.23 24.67 18.05
N GLU A 662 -25.69 25.47 18.97
CA GLU A 662 -24.35 26.08 18.81
C GLU A 662 -23.23 25.04 18.64
N LYS A 663 -23.32 23.93 19.39
CA LYS A 663 -22.33 22.85 19.28
C LYS A 663 -22.50 22.06 17.97
N ALA A 664 -23.74 21.92 17.49
CA ALA A 664 -24.01 21.32 16.19
C ALA A 664 -23.41 22.16 15.06
N LEU A 665 -23.65 23.48 15.09
CA LEU A 665 -23.12 24.43 14.13
C LEU A 665 -21.59 24.40 14.08
N ALA A 666 -20.93 24.42 15.26
CA ALA A 666 -19.48 24.39 15.36
C ALA A 666 -18.86 23.09 14.80
N GLU A 667 -19.45 21.92 15.09
CA GLU A 667 -18.92 20.65 14.57
C GLU A 667 -19.21 20.45 13.08
N ALA A 668 -20.35 20.94 12.57
CA ALA A 668 -20.65 20.93 11.14
C ALA A 668 -19.65 21.82 10.37
N GLY A 669 -19.34 23.01 10.89
CA GLY A 669 -18.34 23.92 10.30
C GLY A 669 -16.96 23.25 10.20
N ARG A 670 -16.49 22.67 11.31
CA ARG A 670 -15.22 21.91 11.33
C ARG A 670 -15.21 20.74 10.36
N ALA A 671 -16.33 20.03 10.20
CA ALA A 671 -16.43 18.92 9.27
C ALA A 671 -16.28 19.38 7.80
N LYS A 672 -16.87 20.52 7.44
CA LYS A 672 -16.71 21.15 6.11
C LYS A 672 -15.25 21.55 5.86
N GLU A 673 -14.60 22.17 6.86
CA GLU A 673 -13.20 22.62 6.78
C GLU A 673 -12.21 21.47 6.56
N LEU A 674 -12.50 20.26 7.05
CA LEU A 674 -11.65 19.08 6.84
C LEU A 674 -11.71 18.49 5.43
N ARG A 675 -12.75 18.81 4.65
CA ARG A 675 -12.90 18.34 3.26
C ARG A 675 -13.47 19.46 2.37
N PRO A 676 -12.74 20.58 2.21
CA PRO A 676 -13.26 21.78 1.55
C PRO A 676 -13.47 21.59 0.04
N TRP A 677 -12.90 20.53 -0.55
CA TRP A 677 -12.99 20.21 -1.97
C TRP A 677 -13.98 19.09 -2.29
N GLN A 678 -14.77 18.60 -1.32
CA GLN A 678 -15.80 17.58 -1.57
C GLN A 678 -17.20 18.17 -1.46
N ILE A 679 -17.98 18.04 -2.53
CA ILE A 679 -19.34 18.59 -2.60
C ILE A 679 -20.24 18.04 -1.49
N GLN A 680 -20.07 16.76 -1.11
CA GLN A 680 -20.82 16.11 -0.04
C GLN A 680 -20.65 16.82 1.31
N SER A 681 -19.51 17.47 1.55
CA SER A 681 -19.28 18.22 2.79
C SER A 681 -20.12 19.50 2.84
N TYR A 682 -20.42 20.12 1.70
CA TYR A 682 -21.32 21.28 1.64
C TYR A 682 -22.78 20.86 1.77
N GLU A 683 -23.16 19.75 1.11
CA GLU A 683 -24.51 19.17 1.22
C GLU A 683 -24.87 18.85 2.67
N GLU A 684 -23.99 18.11 3.36
CA GLU A 684 -24.20 17.70 4.74
C GLU A 684 -24.15 18.89 5.71
N TYR A 685 -23.26 19.85 5.46
CA TYR A 685 -23.21 21.10 6.22
C TYR A 685 -24.52 21.88 6.11
N ASN A 686 -24.99 22.12 4.87
CA ASN A 686 -26.21 22.88 4.62
C ASN A 686 -27.46 22.20 5.20
N ASP A 687 -27.59 20.88 5.05
CA ASP A 687 -28.70 20.11 5.62
C ASP A 687 -28.78 20.31 7.15
N ILE A 688 -27.64 20.20 7.84
CA ILE A 688 -27.59 20.41 9.30
C ILE A 688 -27.96 21.86 9.65
N LEU A 689 -27.46 22.85 8.90
CA LEU A 689 -27.73 24.26 9.18
C LEU A 689 -29.19 24.64 8.95
N VAL A 690 -29.83 24.15 7.89
CA VAL A 690 -31.27 24.37 7.68
C VAL A 690 -32.06 23.81 8.85
N ASN A 691 -31.75 22.59 9.32
CA ASN A 691 -32.40 22.02 10.48
C ASN A 691 -32.14 22.81 11.78
N ILE A 692 -30.94 23.39 11.96
CA ILE A 692 -30.64 24.31 13.08
C ILE A 692 -31.52 25.56 12.99
N ALA A 693 -31.60 26.18 11.80
CA ALA A 693 -32.38 27.39 11.57
C ALA A 693 -33.87 27.16 11.82
N VAL A 694 -34.42 26.04 11.34
CA VAL A 694 -35.81 25.64 11.62
C VAL A 694 -36.05 25.54 13.13
N GLN A 695 -35.15 24.89 13.89
CA GLN A 695 -35.28 24.81 15.36
C GLN A 695 -35.16 26.19 16.03
N GLN A 696 -34.31 27.08 15.51
CA GLN A 696 -34.19 28.46 16.02
C GLN A 696 -35.50 29.24 15.79
N LEU A 697 -36.10 29.16 14.60
CA LEU A 697 -37.39 29.79 14.28
C LEU A 697 -38.52 29.26 15.17
N LEU A 698 -38.64 27.93 15.32
CA LEU A 698 -39.65 27.31 16.18
C LEU A 698 -39.49 27.66 17.66
N THR A 699 -38.32 28.12 18.08
CA THR A 699 -38.03 28.56 19.46
C THR A 699 -37.96 30.08 19.62
N GLY A 700 -38.38 30.85 18.60
CA GLY A 700 -38.46 32.31 18.63
C GLY A 700 -37.12 33.05 18.51
N ARG A 701 -36.07 32.39 17.99
CA ARG A 701 -34.72 32.97 17.82
C ARG A 701 -34.48 33.42 16.36
N GLU A 702 -35.28 34.36 15.90
CA GLU A 702 -35.30 34.80 14.49
C GLU A 702 -33.96 35.36 13.99
N GLU A 703 -33.28 36.19 14.79
CA GLU A 703 -31.98 36.77 14.41
C GLU A 703 -30.92 35.69 14.16
N SER A 704 -30.80 34.73 15.10
CA SER A 704 -29.86 33.61 14.96
C SER A 704 -30.22 32.68 13.81
N ALA A 705 -31.53 32.50 13.54
CA ALA A 705 -31.99 31.76 12.37
C ALA A 705 -31.57 32.46 11.07
N GLY A 706 -31.80 33.78 10.97
CA GLY A 706 -31.39 34.57 9.81
C GLY A 706 -29.89 34.46 9.52
N ASP A 707 -29.04 34.54 10.55
CA ASP A 707 -27.60 34.33 10.41
C ASP A 707 -27.25 32.93 9.92
N THR A 708 -27.92 31.90 10.44
CA THR A 708 -27.69 30.51 10.06
C THR A 708 -28.11 30.26 8.60
N LEU A 709 -29.25 30.81 8.17
CA LEU A 709 -29.74 30.70 6.79
C LEU A 709 -28.83 31.43 5.79
N ARG A 710 -28.32 32.62 6.14
CA ARG A 710 -27.33 33.34 5.32
C ARG A 710 -26.04 32.52 5.14
N ARG A 711 -25.62 31.76 6.16
CA ARG A 711 -24.46 30.85 6.05
C ARG A 711 -24.71 29.69 5.08
N VAL A 712 -25.95 29.19 4.98
CA VAL A 712 -26.33 28.17 3.99
C VAL A 712 -26.16 28.71 2.58
N LEU A 713 -26.70 29.90 2.30
CA LEU A 713 -26.56 30.55 1.00
C LEU A 713 -25.08 30.82 0.64
N ALA A 714 -24.30 31.32 1.61
CA ALA A 714 -22.87 31.56 1.42
C ALA A 714 -22.09 30.26 1.14
N ALA A 715 -22.38 29.17 1.84
CA ALA A 715 -21.72 27.88 1.62
C ALA A 715 -22.08 27.27 0.25
N THR A 716 -23.32 27.43 -0.21
CA THR A 716 -23.72 27.04 -1.57
C THR A 716 -22.92 27.81 -2.62
N GLN A 717 -22.78 29.12 -2.46
CA GLN A 717 -22.02 29.96 -3.38
C GLN A 717 -20.52 29.63 -3.36
N GLU A 718 -19.96 29.38 -2.17
CA GLU A 718 -18.58 28.93 -2.00
C GLU A 718 -18.32 27.63 -2.76
N ALA A 719 -19.24 26.65 -2.68
CA ALA A 719 -19.08 25.36 -3.34
C ALA A 719 -19.00 25.53 -4.87
N ILE A 720 -19.93 26.26 -5.47
CA ILE A 720 -20.02 26.38 -6.94
C ILE A 720 -18.90 27.25 -7.54
N ASN A 721 -18.37 28.22 -6.79
CA ASN A 721 -17.26 29.07 -7.24
C ASN A 721 -15.89 28.53 -6.82
N LYS A 722 -15.82 27.42 -6.06
CA LYS A 722 -14.57 26.95 -5.44
C LYS A 722 -13.45 26.74 -6.45
N LYS A 723 -13.77 26.18 -7.62
CA LYS A 723 -12.81 25.92 -8.70
C LYS A 723 -12.17 27.21 -9.24
N GLU A 724 -12.93 28.29 -9.32
CA GLU A 724 -12.47 29.58 -9.84
C GLU A 724 -11.42 30.23 -8.92
N THR A 725 -11.38 29.81 -7.65
CA THR A 725 -10.38 30.29 -6.67
C THR A 725 -8.98 29.67 -6.88
N LEU A 726 -8.87 28.63 -7.71
CA LEU A 726 -7.59 27.96 -7.95
C LEU A 726 -6.67 28.79 -8.84
N PRO A 727 -5.34 28.77 -8.62
CA PRO A 727 -4.36 29.31 -9.56
C PRO A 727 -4.48 28.65 -10.95
N PRO A 728 -4.17 29.35 -12.06
CA PRO A 728 -4.31 28.82 -13.42
C PRO A 728 -3.63 27.45 -13.63
N GLY A 729 -2.44 27.24 -13.06
CA GLY A 729 -1.73 25.97 -13.15
C GLY A 729 -2.47 24.78 -12.53
N LEU A 730 -3.22 25.00 -11.44
CA LEU A 730 -4.03 23.95 -10.80
C LEU A 730 -5.38 23.76 -11.48
N GLN A 731 -5.93 24.81 -12.11
CA GLN A 731 -7.14 24.69 -12.93
C GLN A 731 -6.90 23.74 -14.11
N CYS A 732 -5.71 23.75 -14.72
CA CYS A 732 -5.34 22.81 -15.78
C CYS A 732 -5.29 21.34 -15.32
N LEU A 733 -5.11 21.08 -14.02
CA LEU A 733 -5.10 19.74 -13.42
C LEU A 733 -6.49 19.27 -12.97
N TRP A 734 -7.52 20.10 -13.12
CA TRP A 734 -8.84 19.80 -12.61
C TRP A 734 -9.50 18.64 -13.37
N ASP A 735 -10.02 17.66 -12.65
CA ASP A 735 -10.83 16.57 -13.22
C ASP A 735 -12.30 17.03 -13.29
N PRO A 736 -12.89 17.23 -14.49
CA PRO A 736 -14.28 17.68 -14.62
C PRO A 736 -15.30 16.77 -13.93
N ARG A 737 -14.98 15.48 -13.76
CA ARG A 737 -15.85 14.52 -13.05
C ARG A 737 -15.98 14.81 -11.56
N ARG A 738 -15.18 15.76 -11.06
CA ARG A 738 -15.10 16.17 -9.66
C ARG A 738 -15.47 17.63 -9.45
N ASP A 739 -16.15 18.23 -10.43
CA ASP A 739 -16.72 19.56 -10.32
C ASP A 739 -17.65 19.67 -9.11
N LEU A 740 -17.58 20.81 -8.42
CA LEU A 740 -18.51 21.18 -7.37
C LEU A 740 -19.63 21.97 -8.03
N PHE A 741 -20.66 21.26 -8.51
CA PHE A 741 -21.83 21.88 -9.15
C PHE A 741 -22.96 22.09 -8.15
N LEU A 742 -23.97 22.86 -8.55
CA LEU A 742 -25.20 23.01 -7.77
C LEU A 742 -25.99 21.70 -7.82
N THR A 743 -25.80 20.87 -6.80
CA THR A 743 -26.50 19.58 -6.68
C THR A 743 -27.96 19.78 -6.26
N PRO A 744 -28.84 18.78 -6.46
CA PRO A 744 -30.20 18.82 -5.93
C PRO A 744 -30.27 19.12 -4.42
N ALA A 745 -29.37 18.54 -3.62
CA ALA A 745 -29.33 18.76 -2.17
C ALA A 745 -28.95 20.22 -1.82
N LEU A 746 -27.96 20.79 -2.50
CA LEU A 746 -27.59 22.21 -2.30
C LEU A 746 -28.66 23.16 -2.81
N SER A 747 -29.28 22.85 -3.94
CA SER A 747 -30.39 23.62 -4.49
C SER A 747 -31.57 23.65 -3.51
N ILE A 748 -32.00 22.49 -2.97
CA ILE A 748 -33.08 22.41 -2.00
C ILE A 748 -32.76 23.22 -0.74
N THR A 749 -31.60 22.98 -0.13
CA THR A 749 -31.22 23.67 1.12
C THR A 749 -31.04 25.18 0.94
N SER A 750 -30.50 25.62 -0.22
CA SER A 750 -30.42 27.04 -0.55
C SER A 750 -31.79 27.67 -0.82
N GLY A 751 -32.69 26.96 -1.50
CA GLY A 751 -34.05 27.42 -1.78
C GLY A 751 -34.91 27.52 -0.52
N GLN A 752 -34.81 26.52 0.37
CA GLN A 752 -35.39 26.55 1.71
C GLN A 752 -34.92 27.79 2.48
N SER A 753 -33.62 28.05 2.45
CA SER A 753 -33.04 29.17 3.17
C SER A 753 -33.45 30.52 2.60
N ALA A 754 -33.47 30.66 1.27
CA ALA A 754 -33.95 31.86 0.60
C ALA A 754 -35.43 32.13 0.92
N LEU A 755 -36.28 31.10 0.90
CA LEU A 755 -37.70 31.25 1.26
C LEU A 755 -37.88 31.75 2.69
N LEU A 756 -37.18 31.13 3.65
CA LEU A 756 -37.25 31.50 5.07
C LEU A 756 -36.63 32.87 5.36
N LEU A 757 -35.75 33.39 4.49
CA LEU A 757 -35.22 34.75 4.56
C LEU A 757 -36.12 35.79 3.88
N GLY A 758 -37.20 35.37 3.21
CA GLY A 758 -38.07 36.27 2.43
C GLY A 758 -37.59 36.56 1.00
N GLU A 759 -36.55 35.87 0.53
CA GLU A 759 -35.97 36.03 -0.82
C GLU A 759 -36.68 35.13 -1.84
N TYR A 760 -37.97 35.37 -2.07
CA TYR A 760 -38.85 34.45 -2.81
C TYR A 760 -38.39 34.16 -4.24
N LYS A 761 -37.93 35.18 -4.98
CA LYS A 761 -37.40 35.01 -6.35
C LYS A 761 -36.19 34.08 -6.40
N LEU A 762 -35.27 34.24 -5.45
CA LEU A 762 -34.09 33.38 -5.35
C LEU A 762 -34.51 31.95 -4.97
N ALA A 763 -35.49 31.79 -4.07
CA ALA A 763 -36.03 30.49 -3.71
C ALA A 763 -36.63 29.76 -4.93
N VAL A 764 -37.43 30.47 -5.76
CA VAL A 764 -37.99 29.93 -7.00
C VAL A 764 -36.88 29.55 -7.98
N GLU A 765 -35.88 30.42 -8.19
CA GLU A 765 -34.74 30.14 -9.08
C GLU A 765 -34.01 28.86 -8.67
N ARG A 766 -33.67 28.73 -7.39
CA ARG A 766 -32.93 27.58 -6.87
C ARG A 766 -33.72 26.29 -7.00
N LEU A 767 -35.02 26.30 -6.68
CA LEU A 767 -35.85 25.08 -6.59
C LEU A 767 -36.43 24.61 -7.94
N SER A 768 -36.61 25.52 -8.90
CA SER A 768 -37.25 25.22 -10.20
C SER A 768 -36.55 24.07 -10.94
N GLY A 769 -35.22 24.06 -10.94
CA GLY A 769 -34.41 23.04 -11.63
C GLY A 769 -34.46 21.64 -11.01
N VAL A 770 -34.89 21.49 -9.75
CA VAL A 770 -34.91 20.21 -9.03
C VAL A 770 -36.32 19.60 -8.97
N SER A 771 -37.36 20.41 -9.16
CA SER A 771 -38.77 19.98 -9.10
C SER A 771 -39.17 18.89 -10.12
N GLY A 772 -38.35 18.68 -11.16
CA GLY A 772 -38.50 17.64 -12.19
C GLY A 772 -37.43 16.54 -12.18
N ALA A 773 -36.41 16.62 -11.34
CA ALA A 773 -35.23 15.76 -11.39
C ALA A 773 -34.97 15.05 -10.05
N GLY A 774 -34.35 13.86 -10.10
CA GLY A 774 -34.04 13.05 -8.92
C GLY A 774 -35.09 11.99 -8.60
N ASP A 775 -34.93 11.32 -7.45
CA ASP A 775 -35.87 10.30 -6.97
C ASP A 775 -37.22 10.92 -6.57
N GLU A 776 -38.24 10.09 -6.41
CA GLU A 776 -39.60 10.53 -6.08
C GLU A 776 -39.65 11.38 -4.81
N ARG A 777 -38.85 11.00 -3.80
CA ARG A 777 -38.72 11.74 -2.54
C ARG A 777 -38.15 13.13 -2.73
N THR A 778 -37.01 13.27 -3.41
CA THR A 778 -36.36 14.57 -3.64
C THR A 778 -37.26 15.48 -4.46
N ARG A 779 -37.96 14.93 -5.47
CA ARG A 779 -38.94 15.68 -6.28
C ARG A 779 -40.12 16.17 -5.44
N ALA A 780 -40.66 15.32 -4.57
CA ALA A 780 -41.78 15.70 -3.71
C ALA A 780 -41.39 16.85 -2.76
N ILE A 781 -40.24 16.75 -2.10
CA ILE A 781 -39.72 17.80 -1.21
C ILE A 781 -39.46 19.09 -2.00
N ALA A 782 -38.78 19.01 -3.14
CA ALA A 782 -38.50 20.18 -3.97
C ALA A 782 -39.78 20.88 -4.45
N ARG A 783 -40.82 20.11 -4.84
CA ARG A 783 -42.13 20.65 -5.27
C ARG A 783 -42.88 21.32 -4.12
N LEU A 784 -42.84 20.74 -2.92
CA LEU A 784 -43.44 21.33 -1.73
C LEU A 784 -42.87 22.72 -1.46
N TRP A 785 -41.54 22.81 -1.37
CA TRP A 785 -40.84 24.06 -1.07
C TRP A 785 -40.94 25.07 -2.22
N LEU A 786 -40.94 24.61 -3.48
CA LEU A 786 -41.17 25.46 -4.65
C LEU A 786 -42.58 26.04 -4.65
N GLY A 787 -43.59 25.22 -4.35
CA GLY A 787 -44.97 25.66 -4.29
C GLY A 787 -45.19 26.73 -3.23
N ALA A 788 -44.56 26.58 -2.07
CA ALA A 788 -44.57 27.59 -1.02
C ALA A 788 -43.87 28.89 -1.43
N ALA A 789 -42.71 28.80 -2.10
CA ALA A 789 -42.01 29.96 -2.64
C ALA A 789 -42.86 30.70 -3.69
N LEU A 790 -43.54 29.96 -4.58
CA LEU A 790 -44.43 30.53 -5.59
C LEU A 790 -45.64 31.24 -4.98
N LEU A 791 -46.27 30.68 -3.94
CA LEU A 791 -47.38 31.34 -3.25
C LEU A 791 -46.94 32.66 -2.61
N LYS A 792 -45.76 32.68 -1.98
CA LYS A 792 -45.19 33.90 -1.39
C LYS A 792 -44.74 34.93 -2.44
N ASP A 793 -44.37 34.48 -3.64
CA ASP A 793 -44.09 35.34 -4.81
C ASP A 793 -45.37 35.76 -5.57
N GLY A 794 -46.56 35.38 -5.08
CA GLY A 794 -47.86 35.78 -5.65
C GLY A 794 -48.38 34.90 -6.80
N ASN A 795 -47.80 33.71 -7.03
CA ASN A 795 -48.20 32.78 -8.08
C ASN A 795 -49.12 31.66 -7.52
N PRO A 796 -50.40 31.60 -7.94
CA PRO A 796 -51.36 30.64 -7.38
C PRO A 796 -51.07 29.18 -7.73
N LYS A 797 -50.27 28.91 -8.77
CA LYS A 797 -49.85 27.54 -9.14
C LYS A 797 -49.09 26.82 -8.02
N GLY A 798 -48.56 27.57 -7.05
CA GLY A 798 -47.89 27.00 -5.90
C GLY A 798 -48.78 26.08 -5.04
N ALA A 799 -50.09 26.36 -4.96
CA ALA A 799 -51.03 25.53 -4.18
C ALA A 799 -51.19 24.12 -4.77
N GLU A 800 -51.27 24.00 -6.10
CA GLU A 800 -51.35 22.72 -6.80
C GLU A 800 -50.08 21.89 -6.56
N LEU A 801 -48.90 22.52 -6.65
CA LEU A 801 -47.61 21.86 -6.41
C LEU A 801 -47.48 21.32 -4.99
N ILE A 802 -47.94 22.06 -3.98
CA ILE A 802 -47.96 21.60 -2.58
C ILE A 802 -48.86 20.38 -2.43
N GLN A 803 -50.06 20.41 -3.03
CA GLN A 803 -51.01 19.30 -2.93
C GLN A 803 -50.46 18.03 -3.58
N ASP A 804 -49.86 18.15 -4.76
CA ASP A 804 -49.24 17.03 -5.47
C ASP A 804 -48.05 16.46 -4.70
N ALA A 805 -47.20 17.32 -4.12
CA ALA A 805 -46.09 16.89 -3.28
C ALA A 805 -46.57 16.06 -2.09
N CYS A 806 -47.58 16.54 -1.36
CA CYS A 806 -48.14 15.85 -0.20
C CYS A 806 -48.83 14.53 -0.55
N ARG A 807 -49.39 14.39 -1.75
CA ARG A 807 -49.95 13.12 -2.25
C ARG A 807 -48.87 12.09 -2.57
N SER A 808 -47.71 12.56 -3.03
CA SER A 808 -46.62 11.70 -3.51
C SER A 808 -45.66 11.18 -2.43
N SER A 809 -45.56 11.83 -1.27
CA SER A 809 -44.62 11.42 -0.21
C SER A 809 -45.11 11.76 1.19
N SER A 810 -45.00 10.81 2.11
CA SER A 810 -45.27 11.02 3.54
C SER A 810 -44.25 11.95 4.21
N GLU A 811 -43.03 12.05 3.67
CA GLU A 811 -42.03 13.00 4.15
C GLU A 811 -42.38 14.43 3.74
N ALA A 812 -42.94 14.63 2.53
CA ALA A 812 -43.46 15.93 2.12
C ALA A 812 -44.62 16.37 3.03
N VAL A 813 -45.47 15.44 3.50
CA VAL A 813 -46.52 15.76 4.49
C VAL A 813 -45.91 16.24 5.81
N ALA A 814 -44.87 15.57 6.31
CA ALA A 814 -44.18 15.97 7.54
C ALA A 814 -43.52 17.36 7.42
N GLU A 815 -42.82 17.60 6.30
CA GLU A 815 -42.21 18.91 5.98
C GLU A 815 -43.27 20.00 5.85
N TYR A 816 -44.43 19.71 5.25
CA TYR A 816 -45.52 20.67 5.11
C TYR A 816 -46.08 21.12 6.47
N HIS A 817 -46.19 20.21 7.44
CA HIS A 817 -46.59 20.55 8.80
C HIS A 817 -45.60 21.50 9.48
N VAL A 818 -44.30 21.30 9.28
CA VAL A 818 -43.26 22.22 9.76
C VAL A 818 -43.40 23.56 9.06
N LEU A 819 -43.57 23.55 7.74
CA LEU A 819 -43.69 24.76 6.93
C LEU A 819 -44.86 25.66 7.37
N LYS A 820 -46.01 25.08 7.71
CA LYS A 820 -47.17 25.81 8.27
C LYS A 820 -46.90 26.50 9.60
N GLN A 821 -45.94 26.01 10.38
CA GLN A 821 -45.55 26.65 11.65
C GLN A 821 -44.57 27.79 11.43
N LEU A 822 -43.88 27.82 10.29
CA LEU A 822 -42.83 28.78 9.98
C LEU A 822 -43.31 29.94 9.11
N LEU A 823 -44.35 29.74 8.30
CA LEU A 823 -44.80 30.69 7.29
C LEU A 823 -46.33 30.74 7.26
N ASP A 824 -46.87 31.96 7.23
CA ASP A 824 -48.30 32.20 7.05
C ASP A 824 -48.68 32.06 5.57
N PHE A 825 -49.48 31.06 5.19
CA PHE A 825 -49.98 30.89 3.81
C PHE A 825 -51.48 31.02 3.74
#